data_AF-D9QKQ6-F1
#
_entry.id   AF-D9QKQ6-F1
#
_cell.length_a   1.000
_cell.length_b   1.000
_cell.length_c   1.000
_cell.angle_alpha   90.00
_cell.angle_beta   90.00
_cell.angle_gamma   90.00
#
_symmetry.space_group_name_H-M   'P 1'
#
loop_
_entity.id
_entity.type
_entity.pdbx_description
1 polymer ?
#
loop_
_entity_poly.entity_id
_entity_poly.type
_entity_poly.pdbx_seq_one_letter_code
_entity_poly.pdbx_strand_id
1 'polypeptide(L)'
;MPIPIRVTGADANPLTSASLSRTDPYVGALSSGRFAIGFSRDYTSAPPSDIDPVYFVRNADGTDYTIYSGELTSSANSSFAQAVGLLDGRVLTVWAQEPVGGGGNGLDVYYAIRAFDGGVLTAATPVAGGAANQTNIHAAASAVNAGFAVIFTSPTGLSFASYSATGALFAGPSIIDGSVYSSLGGDTAQITALSTGDYVVSWTQPDATITARLMGPDGTNGADITVADVGSGNVAFSQIVAGADGGFLVTYAQFTGGVYALRGRQYDSAGNPLAGSFQISASIYAGDFKYSIAALADGRYVVVYASPENAGDIRGQVLRADGSPDSAAFTVNINTAGLQFRPSVAVLADGRFVVTWETQAGAVPNVNYAIYDPRESGITLSGTALDDDLIGTAFADTLLLGRGNDLGAGGSGNDSLYGEGGRDILLGGAGDDYLAGGADIDALYGDLDNDFLIGGAGNDYMAGGNGNDTYEVTDAGDTVMEISGEGSDVVFSYVNGYTLTANVEQLRLVGGALTGSGNAGANVLVGNGLDNTLSGGAGNDTFYGGAGNDTYEVTETGDVVIENPGEGTDTIFSYVTYTLGANVENLRLVGGALNATGNGLGNQIVGNALSNVLIGGGGNDTMVGSGGNDVYEVTEVGDVVYEAAAEGTDTVYSYIDTYQMSLNVETLNLVGTARVGLGSAGNDTIVGNAQDNTLNGNGGNDILTGGTGVDQFWHLGASAGQDRITDFAAAAGEIIVLSQTQFANYAAVQAAMTQSGANVIISPGGAQTLTIENVTIAQLSAGNFAFYAGPGAGGLEPMEKDFGPSVMPFQDDDGGVHAVASRAGAFYPGITDTYALPDPFDVRPGEVSLISAHVDYWV
;
A
#
# COMPACT_ATOMS: atom_id res chain seq x y z
N MET A 1 -13.91 11.03 -8.67
CA MET A 1 -13.87 12.20 -9.58
C MET A 1 -14.74 11.91 -10.80
N PRO A 2 -15.10 12.91 -11.61
CA PRO A 2 -16.17 12.70 -12.56
C PRO A 2 -15.66 12.12 -13.91
N ILE A 3 -16.27 11.02 -14.34
CA ILE A 3 -15.90 10.10 -15.44
C ILE A 3 -15.79 10.81 -16.83
N PRO A 4 -14.65 10.74 -17.56
CA PRO A 4 -14.57 11.10 -18.98
C PRO A 4 -15.31 10.05 -19.81
N ILE A 5 -15.84 10.40 -20.99
CA ILE A 5 -16.54 9.44 -21.85
C ILE A 5 -15.80 9.32 -23.17
N ARG A 6 -15.35 8.12 -23.52
CA ARG A 6 -14.61 7.83 -24.76
C ARG A 6 -15.45 8.08 -26.03
N VAL A 7 -14.91 8.89 -26.95
CA VAL A 7 -15.42 9.04 -28.32
C VAL A 7 -14.89 7.88 -29.17
N THR A 8 -15.75 7.00 -29.69
CA THR A 8 -15.31 5.77 -30.40
C THR A 8 -15.00 5.97 -31.90
N GLY A 9 -14.61 7.18 -32.34
CA GLY A 9 -14.30 7.45 -33.76
C GLY A 9 -13.72 8.84 -34.03
N ALA A 10 -12.85 8.93 -35.04
CA ALA A 10 -12.23 10.17 -35.49
C ALA A 10 -13.25 11.12 -36.14
N ASP A 11 -13.16 12.40 -35.74
CA ASP A 11 -13.74 13.62 -36.31
C ASP A 11 -15.28 13.72 -36.36
N ALA A 12 -15.79 14.84 -35.85
CA ALA A 12 -17.14 15.32 -36.08
C ALA A 12 -17.41 15.27 -37.59
N ASN A 13 -18.20 14.31 -38.06
CA ASN A 13 -18.49 14.17 -39.48
C ASN A 13 -19.50 15.25 -39.89
N PRO A 14 -19.09 16.32 -40.60
CA PRO A 14 -20.05 17.27 -41.11
C PRO A 14 -20.89 16.57 -42.19
N LEU A 15 -22.20 16.60 -42.06
CA LEU A 15 -23.08 16.21 -43.16
C LEU A 15 -23.00 17.29 -44.25
N THR A 16 -22.04 17.16 -45.17
CA THR A 16 -21.84 18.12 -46.27
C THR A 16 -22.88 17.88 -47.37
N SER A 17 -24.04 18.54 -47.26
CA SER A 17 -24.87 18.83 -48.42
C SER A 17 -25.17 20.33 -48.46
N ALA A 18 -25.06 20.92 -49.66
CA ALA A 18 -25.00 22.38 -49.87
C ALA A 18 -26.35 23.12 -49.66
N SER A 19 -27.24 22.65 -48.78
CA SER A 19 -28.59 23.25 -48.59
C SER A 19 -29.32 22.74 -47.33
N LEU A 20 -28.68 22.68 -46.16
CA LEU A 20 -29.31 22.18 -44.93
C LEU A 20 -29.97 23.30 -44.09
N SER A 21 -31.14 23.00 -43.48
CA SER A 21 -32.15 23.98 -43.08
C SER A 21 -32.28 24.25 -41.56
N ARG A 22 -33.32 25.05 -41.26
CA ARG A 22 -33.83 25.71 -40.06
C ARG A 22 -34.34 24.81 -38.90
N THR A 23 -34.08 23.50 -38.87
CA THR A 23 -34.74 22.53 -37.93
C THR A 23 -33.81 21.79 -36.99
N ASP A 24 -34.26 21.55 -35.75
CA ASP A 24 -33.59 20.70 -34.75
C ASP A 24 -33.31 19.29 -35.32
N PRO A 25 -32.05 18.81 -35.36
CA PRO A 25 -31.75 17.44 -35.75
C PRO A 25 -32.24 16.46 -34.68
N TYR A 26 -32.94 15.41 -35.10
CA TYR A 26 -33.38 14.34 -34.20
C TYR A 26 -32.66 13.04 -34.55
N VAL A 27 -32.13 12.35 -33.55
CA VAL A 27 -31.49 11.05 -33.71
C VAL A 27 -32.31 9.93 -33.10
N GLY A 28 -32.41 8.80 -33.82
CA GLY A 28 -33.03 7.56 -33.35
C GLY A 28 -32.12 6.36 -33.60
N ALA A 29 -32.10 5.39 -32.67
CA ALA A 29 -31.12 4.29 -32.62
C ALA A 29 -31.79 2.90 -32.59
N LEU A 30 -31.38 1.99 -33.49
CA LEU A 30 -32.12 0.76 -33.86
C LEU A 30 -31.55 -0.56 -33.32
N SER A 31 -30.24 -0.72 -33.41
CA SER A 31 -29.50 -1.91 -32.99
C SER A 31 -28.03 -1.53 -32.79
N SER A 32 -27.18 -2.46 -32.35
CA SER A 32 -25.73 -2.24 -32.26
C SER A 32 -25.20 -1.59 -33.55
N GLY A 33 -24.73 -0.35 -33.44
CA GLY A 33 -24.17 0.43 -34.55
C GLY A 33 -25.12 1.03 -35.61
N ARG A 34 -26.45 0.88 -35.52
CA ARG A 34 -27.40 1.50 -36.48
C ARG A 34 -28.17 2.67 -35.90
N PHE A 35 -28.15 3.81 -36.58
CA PHE A 35 -28.95 4.99 -36.23
C PHE A 35 -29.37 5.80 -37.47
N ALA A 36 -30.41 6.61 -37.30
CA ALA A 36 -30.87 7.57 -38.30
C ALA A 36 -30.93 8.98 -37.71
N ILE A 37 -30.54 9.97 -38.49
CA ILE A 37 -30.63 11.39 -38.17
C ILE A 37 -31.60 12.05 -39.14
N GLY A 38 -32.67 12.65 -38.62
CA GLY A 38 -33.65 13.41 -39.40
C GLY A 38 -33.36 14.91 -39.35
N PHE A 39 -33.44 15.58 -40.50
CA PHE A 39 -33.35 17.03 -40.65
C PHE A 39 -34.10 17.47 -41.92
N SER A 40 -34.44 18.76 -42.06
CA SER A 40 -35.03 19.27 -43.31
C SER A 40 -34.03 20.01 -44.22
N ARG A 41 -34.35 20.08 -45.52
CA ARG A 41 -33.59 20.79 -46.55
C ARG A 41 -34.27 22.12 -46.94
N ASP A 42 -33.48 23.15 -47.28
CA ASP A 42 -33.97 24.43 -47.83
C ASP A 42 -33.43 24.65 -49.26
N TYR A 43 -34.29 25.07 -50.18
CA TYR A 43 -33.92 25.38 -51.56
C TYR A 43 -33.54 26.87 -51.68
N THR A 44 -32.24 27.15 -51.78
CA THR A 44 -31.70 28.52 -51.88
C THR A 44 -31.94 29.22 -53.23
N SER A 45 -32.78 28.66 -54.12
CA SER A 45 -33.13 29.28 -55.40
C SER A 45 -34.64 29.21 -55.71
N ALA A 46 -35.41 30.05 -54.99
CA ALA A 46 -36.79 30.52 -55.28
C ALA A 46 -37.96 29.51 -55.38
N PRO A 47 -39.17 29.83 -54.85
CA PRO A 47 -39.52 30.52 -53.60
C PRO A 47 -39.49 29.55 -52.39
N PRO A 48 -39.53 30.03 -51.13
CA PRO A 48 -39.28 29.22 -49.92
C PRO A 48 -40.50 28.38 -49.51
N SER A 49 -40.81 27.32 -50.27
CA SER A 49 -42.05 26.54 -50.05
C SER A 49 -41.92 25.03 -49.99
N ASP A 50 -40.73 24.44 -50.23
CA ASP A 50 -40.55 22.98 -50.19
C ASP A 50 -39.56 22.58 -49.09
N ILE A 51 -40.07 22.02 -47.98
CA ILE A 51 -39.28 21.52 -46.83
C ILE A 51 -39.29 19.99 -46.87
N ASP A 52 -38.32 19.35 -47.54
CA ASP A 52 -38.23 17.89 -47.57
C ASP A 52 -37.57 17.31 -46.31
N PRO A 53 -38.19 16.33 -45.61
CA PRO A 53 -37.50 15.56 -44.60
C PRO A 53 -36.46 14.67 -45.28
N VAL A 54 -35.22 14.79 -44.81
CA VAL A 54 -34.07 14.01 -45.24
C VAL A 54 -33.63 13.14 -44.07
N TYR A 55 -33.30 11.89 -44.37
CA TYR A 55 -32.73 10.96 -43.38
C TYR A 55 -31.30 10.66 -43.77
N PHE A 56 -30.39 10.91 -42.83
CA PHE A 56 -29.08 10.27 -42.84
C PHE A 56 -29.20 8.95 -42.09
N VAL A 57 -28.74 7.86 -42.69
CA VAL A 57 -28.77 6.53 -42.08
C VAL A 57 -27.36 5.97 -42.04
N ARG A 58 -26.97 5.52 -40.85
CA ARG A 58 -25.74 4.77 -40.62
C ARG A 58 -26.05 3.30 -40.33
N ASN A 59 -25.45 2.41 -41.10
CA ASN A 59 -25.54 0.96 -40.91
C ASN A 59 -24.58 0.46 -39.82
N ALA A 60 -24.84 -0.76 -39.31
CA ALA A 60 -23.99 -1.41 -38.31
C ALA A 60 -22.57 -1.69 -38.80
N ASP A 61 -22.38 -1.82 -40.11
CA ASP A 61 -21.09 -2.01 -40.78
C ASP A 61 -20.31 -0.69 -40.99
N GLY A 62 -20.86 0.44 -40.53
CA GLY A 62 -20.26 1.77 -40.68
C GLY A 62 -20.50 2.44 -42.03
N THR A 63 -21.31 1.85 -42.92
CA THR A 63 -21.70 2.49 -44.19
C THR A 63 -22.79 3.55 -43.98
N ASP A 64 -22.63 4.68 -44.68
CA ASP A 64 -23.50 5.86 -44.57
C ASP A 64 -24.26 6.10 -45.88
N TYR A 65 -25.56 6.41 -45.80
CA TYR A 65 -26.38 6.79 -46.97
C TYR A 65 -27.42 7.84 -46.60
N THR A 66 -27.75 8.68 -47.58
CA THR A 66 -28.81 9.70 -47.46
C THR A 66 -30.05 9.23 -48.20
N ILE A 67 -31.18 9.15 -47.51
CA ILE A 67 -32.48 8.82 -48.08
C ILE A 67 -33.32 10.08 -48.15
N TYR A 68 -33.84 10.37 -49.35
CA TYR A 68 -34.78 11.46 -49.60
C TYR A 68 -36.20 10.92 -49.54
N SER A 69 -37.06 11.57 -48.75
CA SER A 69 -38.44 11.11 -48.52
C SER A 69 -39.37 11.25 -49.74
N GLY A 70 -39.04 12.12 -50.71
CA GLY A 70 -39.62 12.16 -52.06
C GLY A 70 -41.14 12.38 -52.18
N GLU A 71 -41.85 12.66 -51.10
CA GLU A 71 -43.33 12.57 -51.05
C GLU A 71 -44.04 13.87 -50.64
N LEU A 72 -43.33 14.99 -50.44
CA LEU A 72 -44.01 16.26 -50.22
C LEU A 72 -44.48 16.86 -51.54
N THR A 73 -45.79 16.90 -51.71
CA THR A 73 -46.41 17.68 -52.77
C THR A 73 -46.39 19.16 -52.37
N SER A 74 -45.72 19.97 -53.18
CA SER A 74 -45.51 21.41 -53.00
C SER A 74 -46.76 22.17 -52.54
N SER A 75 -46.74 22.61 -51.28
CA SER A 75 -47.72 23.56 -50.73
C SER A 75 -47.06 24.37 -49.61
N ALA A 76 -47.41 25.65 -49.53
CA ALA A 76 -46.50 26.73 -49.16
C ALA A 76 -46.26 26.93 -47.65
N ASN A 77 -46.78 26.07 -46.78
CA ASN A 77 -46.53 26.12 -45.34
C ASN A 77 -46.58 24.71 -44.73
N SER A 78 -45.54 23.89 -44.89
CA SER A 78 -45.41 22.65 -44.10
C SER A 78 -44.74 22.93 -42.75
N SER A 79 -45.23 22.30 -41.68
CA SER A 79 -44.65 22.41 -40.33
C SER A 79 -44.04 21.06 -39.91
N PHE A 80 -42.71 21.06 -39.82
CA PHE A 80 -41.83 20.24 -38.97
C PHE A 80 -42.08 18.71 -38.93
N ALA A 81 -41.12 17.93 -39.42
CA ALA A 81 -40.99 16.53 -39.01
C ALA A 81 -40.45 16.47 -37.57
N GLN A 82 -41.14 15.77 -36.65
CA GLN A 82 -40.86 15.86 -35.20
C GLN A 82 -40.54 14.54 -34.49
N ALA A 83 -40.58 13.39 -35.15
CA ALA A 83 -40.17 12.14 -34.50
C ALA A 83 -39.67 11.08 -35.48
N VAL A 84 -38.55 10.46 -35.15
CA VAL A 84 -38.11 9.14 -35.64
C VAL A 84 -38.38 8.15 -34.52
N GLY A 85 -39.56 7.54 -34.54
CA GLY A 85 -39.90 6.45 -33.62
C GLY A 85 -39.57 5.11 -34.25
N LEU A 86 -39.14 4.14 -33.45
CA LEU A 86 -38.83 2.81 -33.95
C LEU A 86 -39.95 1.82 -33.67
N LEU A 87 -40.31 1.10 -34.71
CA LEU A 87 -41.36 0.11 -34.68
C LEU A 87 -40.83 -1.16 -35.35
N ASP A 88 -40.28 -2.08 -34.56
CA ASP A 88 -39.72 -3.35 -35.04
C ASP A 88 -38.68 -3.17 -36.17
N GLY A 89 -37.74 -2.23 -36.03
CA GLY A 89 -36.71 -1.97 -37.05
C GLY A 89 -37.15 -1.08 -38.22
N ARG A 90 -38.33 -0.44 -38.12
CA ARG A 90 -38.88 0.52 -39.09
C ARG A 90 -38.83 1.95 -38.53
N VAL A 91 -38.80 2.92 -39.43
CA VAL A 91 -38.80 4.37 -39.11
C VAL A 91 -40.23 4.89 -39.18
N LEU A 92 -40.80 5.30 -38.04
CA LEU A 92 -42.02 6.11 -37.97
C LEU A 92 -41.63 7.57 -38.10
N THR A 93 -42.26 8.29 -39.03
CA THR A 93 -42.15 9.75 -39.15
C THR A 93 -43.50 10.39 -38.98
N VAL A 94 -43.55 11.44 -38.16
CA VAL A 94 -44.74 12.29 -37.97
C VAL A 94 -44.38 13.73 -38.31
N TRP A 95 -45.26 14.39 -39.06
CA TRP A 95 -45.10 15.79 -39.46
C TRP A 95 -46.46 16.44 -39.66
N ALA A 96 -46.49 17.76 -39.83
CA ALA A 96 -47.70 18.47 -40.26
C ALA A 96 -47.48 19.21 -41.59
N GLN A 97 -48.50 19.23 -42.44
CA GLN A 97 -48.46 19.84 -43.78
C GLN A 97 -49.83 20.39 -44.18
N GLU A 98 -49.89 21.25 -45.20
CA GLU A 98 -51.18 21.65 -45.77
C GLU A 98 -51.90 20.43 -46.41
N PRO A 99 -53.24 20.36 -46.37
CA PRO A 99 -54.00 19.25 -46.91
C PRO A 99 -53.75 19.03 -48.41
N VAL A 100 -53.50 17.78 -48.80
CA VAL A 100 -53.26 17.41 -50.20
C VAL A 100 -54.48 17.75 -51.07
N GLY A 101 -54.35 18.77 -51.94
CA GLY A 101 -55.38 19.20 -52.89
C GLY A 101 -56.34 20.30 -52.41
N GLY A 102 -56.11 20.95 -51.25
CA GLY A 102 -56.95 22.03 -50.71
C GLY A 102 -56.22 23.37 -50.61
N GLY A 103 -56.77 24.45 -51.18
CA GLY A 103 -56.22 25.81 -51.08
C GLY A 103 -56.53 26.54 -49.76
N GLY A 104 -56.33 25.88 -48.61
CA GLY A 104 -56.58 26.43 -47.28
C GLY A 104 -55.30 26.72 -46.50
N ASN A 105 -55.23 27.87 -45.81
CA ASN A 105 -54.08 28.34 -45.02
C ASN A 105 -53.87 27.59 -43.69
N GLY A 106 -54.01 26.27 -43.65
CA GLY A 106 -53.95 25.51 -42.39
C GLY A 106 -53.33 24.13 -42.56
N LEU A 107 -52.84 23.59 -41.44
CA LEU A 107 -52.01 22.39 -41.34
C LEU A 107 -52.85 21.19 -40.88
N ASP A 108 -52.53 20.00 -41.39
CA ASP A 108 -53.01 18.69 -40.91
C ASP A 108 -51.80 17.83 -40.49
N VAL A 109 -51.98 16.92 -39.53
CA VAL A 109 -50.92 16.01 -39.03
C VAL A 109 -50.96 14.70 -39.80
N TYR A 110 -49.79 14.24 -40.26
CA TYR A 110 -49.59 13.01 -41.00
C TYR A 110 -48.53 12.13 -40.35
N TYR A 111 -48.61 10.83 -40.63
CA TYR A 111 -47.57 9.87 -40.31
C TYR A 111 -47.25 8.97 -41.51
N ALA A 112 -46.04 8.42 -41.50
CA ALA A 112 -45.61 7.36 -42.40
C ALA A 112 -44.65 6.40 -41.71
N ILE A 113 -44.72 5.13 -42.09
CA ILE A 113 -43.81 4.07 -41.66
C ILE A 113 -42.95 3.69 -42.86
N ARG A 114 -41.64 3.70 -42.67
CA ARG A 114 -40.65 3.37 -43.71
C ARG A 114 -39.76 2.21 -43.28
N ALA A 115 -39.35 1.41 -44.24
CA ALA A 115 -38.25 0.46 -44.06
C ALA A 115 -36.94 1.25 -43.92
N PHE A 116 -35.96 0.63 -43.26
CA PHE A 116 -34.69 1.27 -42.95
C PHE A 116 -33.84 1.59 -44.19
N ASP A 117 -34.00 0.83 -45.26
CA ASP A 117 -33.38 1.06 -46.57
C ASP A 117 -34.09 2.16 -47.40
N GLY A 118 -35.10 2.83 -46.82
CA GLY A 118 -35.87 3.88 -47.47
C GLY A 118 -37.11 3.37 -48.21
N GLY A 119 -37.39 2.07 -48.20
CA GLY A 119 -38.62 1.51 -48.77
C GLY A 119 -39.87 2.08 -48.11
N VAL A 120 -40.80 2.62 -48.91
CA VAL A 120 -42.09 3.11 -48.39
C VAL A 120 -42.96 1.93 -47.97
N LEU A 121 -43.29 1.81 -46.68
CA LEU A 121 -44.18 0.74 -46.17
C LEU A 121 -45.62 1.23 -45.99
N THR A 122 -45.81 2.51 -45.67
CA THR A 122 -47.10 3.20 -45.73
C THR A 122 -46.95 4.54 -46.43
N ALA A 123 -47.94 4.93 -47.25
CA ALA A 123 -48.02 6.30 -47.75
C ALA A 123 -48.28 7.29 -46.61
N ALA A 124 -48.07 8.58 -46.87
CA ALA A 124 -48.47 9.66 -45.95
C ALA A 124 -49.94 9.52 -45.55
N THR A 125 -50.19 9.17 -44.29
CA THR A 125 -51.52 8.86 -43.76
C THR A 125 -51.92 9.92 -42.75
N PRO A 126 -53.10 10.55 -42.86
CA PRO A 126 -53.54 11.56 -41.90
C PRO A 126 -53.80 10.93 -40.53
N VAL A 127 -53.34 11.61 -39.48
CA VAL A 127 -53.65 11.25 -38.09
C VAL A 127 -55.14 11.48 -37.84
N ALA A 128 -55.82 10.51 -37.25
CA ALA A 128 -57.23 10.60 -36.86
C ALA A 128 -57.47 11.82 -35.96
N GLY A 129 -58.42 12.66 -36.35
CA GLY A 129 -58.69 13.93 -35.67
C GLY A 129 -57.67 15.05 -35.93
N GLY A 130 -56.76 14.85 -36.89
CA GLY A 130 -55.84 15.88 -37.37
C GLY A 130 -56.58 17.19 -37.60
N ALA A 131 -56.05 18.27 -37.03
CA ALA A 131 -56.76 19.53 -36.85
C ALA A 131 -57.00 20.21 -38.20
N ALA A 132 -58.11 19.86 -38.87
CA ALA A 132 -58.51 20.39 -40.16
C ALA A 132 -58.27 21.90 -40.24
N ASN A 133 -57.22 22.30 -40.97
CA ASN A 133 -56.97 23.67 -41.35
C ASN A 133 -56.62 24.63 -40.17
N GLN A 134 -55.78 24.20 -39.21
CA GLN A 134 -55.32 25.05 -38.10
C GLN A 134 -53.89 25.58 -38.27
N THR A 135 -53.56 26.69 -37.61
CA THR A 135 -52.20 27.28 -37.58
C THR A 135 -51.45 26.86 -36.32
N ASN A 136 -50.11 26.80 -36.37
CA ASN A 136 -49.21 26.44 -35.25
C ASN A 136 -49.47 25.06 -34.62
N ILE A 137 -49.35 24.00 -35.43
CA ILE A 137 -49.44 22.62 -34.95
C ILE A 137 -48.06 22.08 -34.59
N HIS A 138 -47.93 21.47 -33.41
CA HIS A 138 -46.77 20.63 -33.06
C HIS A 138 -47.25 19.21 -32.81
N ALA A 139 -46.51 18.21 -33.27
CA ALA A 139 -46.90 16.81 -33.16
C ALA A 139 -45.72 15.94 -32.73
N ALA A 140 -45.86 15.20 -31.63
CA ALA A 140 -44.85 14.27 -31.15
C ALA A 140 -45.41 12.84 -31.19
N ALA A 141 -44.53 11.86 -31.33
CA ALA A 141 -44.93 10.47 -31.35
C ALA A 141 -43.98 9.60 -30.55
N SER A 142 -44.53 8.53 -29.97
CA SER A 142 -43.74 7.50 -29.29
C SER A 142 -44.27 6.12 -29.69
N ALA A 143 -43.37 5.15 -29.80
CA ALA A 143 -43.65 3.82 -30.32
C ALA A 143 -43.16 2.73 -29.36
N VAL A 144 -43.88 1.61 -29.36
CA VAL A 144 -43.56 0.33 -28.71
C VAL A 144 -43.86 -0.79 -29.69
N ASN A 145 -43.38 -2.01 -29.44
CA ASN A 145 -43.62 -3.15 -30.35
C ASN A 145 -45.12 -3.41 -30.62
N ALA A 146 -46.02 -3.02 -29.70
CA ALA A 146 -47.46 -3.17 -29.87
C ALA A 146 -48.10 -2.12 -30.81
N GLY A 147 -47.45 -0.98 -31.05
CA GLY A 147 -48.04 0.15 -31.77
C GLY A 147 -47.38 1.50 -31.45
N PHE A 148 -47.99 2.59 -31.87
CA PHE A 148 -47.50 3.94 -31.61
C PHE A 148 -48.63 4.89 -31.27
N ALA A 149 -48.30 5.95 -30.54
CA ALA A 149 -49.21 7.04 -30.27
C ALA A 149 -48.65 8.34 -30.81
N VAL A 150 -49.57 9.20 -31.26
CA VAL A 150 -49.30 10.54 -31.75
C VAL A 150 -50.07 11.51 -30.88
N ILE A 151 -49.37 12.52 -30.37
CA ILE A 151 -49.98 13.69 -29.78
C ILE A 151 -49.81 14.88 -30.72
N PHE A 152 -50.76 15.80 -30.68
CA PHE A 152 -50.60 17.07 -31.36
C PHE A 152 -51.24 18.21 -30.58
N THR A 153 -50.55 19.35 -30.53
CA THR A 153 -51.08 20.59 -30.00
C THR A 153 -51.64 21.43 -31.14
N SER A 154 -52.82 22.00 -30.91
CA SER A 154 -53.44 22.99 -31.79
C SER A 154 -54.06 24.11 -30.94
N PRO A 155 -54.49 25.22 -31.56
CA PRO A 155 -55.29 26.25 -30.88
C PRO A 155 -56.52 25.73 -30.10
N THR A 156 -57.01 24.52 -30.41
CA THR A 156 -58.15 23.88 -29.71
C THR A 156 -57.75 22.94 -28.57
N GLY A 157 -56.46 22.78 -28.29
CA GLY A 157 -55.94 21.94 -27.19
C GLY A 157 -54.92 20.89 -27.64
N LEU A 158 -54.51 20.05 -26.68
CA LEU A 158 -53.63 18.89 -26.88
C LEU A 158 -54.48 17.64 -27.09
N SER A 159 -54.26 16.96 -28.21
CA SER A 159 -54.98 15.76 -28.61
C SER A 159 -54.07 14.53 -28.69
N PHE A 160 -54.66 13.35 -28.58
CA PHE A 160 -54.00 12.04 -28.60
C PHE A 160 -54.73 11.07 -29.53
N ALA A 161 -53.96 10.29 -30.29
CA ALA A 161 -54.43 9.15 -31.07
C ALA A 161 -53.39 8.03 -31.06
N SER A 162 -53.82 6.78 -30.91
CA SER A 162 -52.96 5.61 -30.92
C SER A 162 -53.28 4.68 -32.09
N TYR A 163 -52.27 3.94 -32.54
CA TYR A 163 -52.28 3.12 -33.74
C TYR A 163 -51.57 1.80 -33.47
N SER A 164 -51.98 0.75 -34.19
CA SER A 164 -51.27 -0.52 -34.22
C SER A 164 -49.89 -0.38 -34.85
N ALA A 165 -49.06 -1.41 -34.71
CA ALA A 165 -47.76 -1.48 -35.36
C ALA A 165 -47.80 -1.49 -36.91
N THR A 166 -48.99 -1.58 -37.53
CA THR A 166 -49.18 -1.47 -38.98
C THR A 166 -49.81 -0.15 -39.40
N GLY A 167 -50.02 0.78 -38.45
CA GLY A 167 -50.66 2.07 -38.69
C GLY A 167 -52.19 2.01 -38.76
N ALA A 168 -52.84 0.97 -38.23
CA ALA A 168 -54.30 0.98 -38.11
C ALA A 168 -54.70 1.74 -36.84
N LEU A 169 -55.68 2.67 -36.93
CA LEU A 169 -56.17 3.40 -35.76
C LEU A 169 -56.65 2.43 -34.67
N PHE A 170 -56.08 2.57 -33.48
CA PHE A 170 -56.40 1.76 -32.30
C PHE A 170 -57.34 2.52 -31.37
N ALA A 171 -57.03 3.78 -31.03
CA ALA A 171 -57.91 4.67 -30.26
C ALA A 171 -57.69 6.16 -30.58
N GLY A 172 -58.70 7.00 -30.29
CA GLY A 172 -58.68 8.44 -30.53
C GLY A 172 -59.40 8.91 -31.81
N PRO A 173 -59.49 10.23 -32.04
CA PRO A 173 -58.87 11.31 -31.27
C PRO A 173 -59.54 11.53 -29.90
N SER A 174 -58.74 11.74 -28.86
CA SER A 174 -59.18 12.22 -27.55
C SER A 174 -58.44 13.50 -27.18
N ILE A 175 -59.16 14.49 -26.64
CA ILE A 175 -58.54 15.71 -26.10
C ILE A 175 -57.96 15.39 -24.71
N ILE A 176 -56.65 15.58 -24.55
CA ILE A 176 -55.97 15.51 -23.25
C ILE A 176 -56.28 16.78 -22.46
N ASP A 177 -56.06 17.95 -23.04
CA ASP A 177 -56.30 19.24 -22.39
C ASP A 177 -56.77 20.27 -23.42
N GLY A 178 -57.84 21.02 -23.08
CA GLY A 178 -58.40 22.06 -23.94
C GLY A 178 -57.74 23.44 -23.76
N SER A 179 -56.81 23.57 -22.81
CA SER A 179 -56.24 24.84 -22.35
C SER A 179 -54.72 24.76 -22.29
N VAL A 180 -54.07 24.67 -23.46
CA VAL A 180 -52.61 24.57 -23.57
C VAL A 180 -51.99 25.91 -23.93
N TYR A 181 -50.86 26.26 -23.31
CA TYR A 181 -50.12 27.48 -23.63
C TYR A 181 -49.30 27.29 -24.92
N SER A 182 -49.44 28.20 -25.89
CA SER A 182 -48.72 28.10 -27.18
C SER A 182 -47.98 29.37 -27.61
N SER A 183 -47.79 30.35 -26.71
CA SER A 183 -47.26 31.68 -27.07
C SER A 183 -45.76 31.89 -26.85
N LEU A 184 -45.00 30.88 -26.43
CA LEU A 184 -43.54 30.90 -26.47
C LEU A 184 -43.09 29.79 -27.41
N GLY A 185 -42.44 30.13 -28.52
CA GLY A 185 -42.12 29.26 -29.65
C GLY A 185 -41.16 28.09 -29.38
N GLY A 186 -41.38 27.32 -28.31
CA GLY A 186 -40.54 26.18 -27.93
C GLY A 186 -41.15 25.20 -26.92
N ASP A 187 -42.31 25.49 -26.30
CA ASP A 187 -42.93 24.58 -25.32
C ASP A 187 -43.93 23.63 -26.00
N THR A 188 -43.39 22.53 -26.54
CA THR A 188 -44.18 21.49 -27.22
C THR A 188 -44.45 20.33 -26.28
N ALA A 189 -45.70 19.84 -26.26
CA ALA A 189 -46.04 18.64 -25.52
C ALA A 189 -45.16 17.46 -25.98
N GLN A 190 -44.72 16.64 -25.03
CA GLN A 190 -43.86 15.47 -25.27
C GLN A 190 -44.60 14.19 -24.90
N ILE A 191 -44.25 13.09 -25.55
CA ILE A 191 -44.79 11.77 -25.28
C ILE A 191 -43.66 10.74 -25.21
N THR A 192 -43.73 9.85 -24.23
CA THR A 192 -42.89 8.64 -24.18
C THR A 192 -43.76 7.42 -23.88
N ALA A 193 -43.37 6.27 -24.41
CA ALA A 193 -44.06 5.01 -24.16
C ALA A 193 -43.32 4.24 -23.06
N LEU A 194 -44.08 3.73 -22.10
CA LEU A 194 -43.56 2.91 -21.01
C LEU A 194 -43.46 1.45 -21.43
N SER A 195 -42.61 0.69 -20.74
CA SER A 195 -42.52 -0.77 -20.94
C SER A 195 -43.81 -1.52 -20.59
N THR A 196 -44.73 -0.89 -19.84
CA THR A 196 -46.08 -1.40 -19.56
C THR A 196 -46.99 -1.41 -20.80
N GLY A 197 -46.65 -0.63 -21.83
CA GLY A 197 -47.49 -0.37 -23.01
C GLY A 197 -48.36 0.89 -22.90
N ASP A 198 -48.34 1.56 -21.75
CA ASP A 198 -48.96 2.87 -21.58
C ASP A 198 -48.06 3.99 -22.13
N TYR A 199 -48.63 5.17 -22.29
CA TYR A 199 -47.92 6.37 -22.70
C TYR A 199 -47.96 7.41 -21.59
N VAL A 200 -46.94 8.25 -21.51
CA VAL A 200 -46.95 9.43 -20.64
C VAL A 200 -46.79 10.65 -21.51
N VAL A 201 -47.70 11.60 -21.34
CA VAL A 201 -47.71 12.86 -22.06
C VAL A 201 -47.43 13.98 -21.09
N SER A 202 -46.48 14.86 -21.42
CA SER A 202 -46.18 16.06 -20.64
C SER A 202 -46.41 17.32 -21.48
N TRP A 203 -46.91 18.39 -20.85
CA TRP A 203 -47.16 19.68 -21.50
C TRP A 203 -47.09 20.83 -20.50
N THR A 204 -46.92 22.04 -21.04
CA THR A 204 -46.93 23.28 -20.26
C THR A 204 -48.33 23.87 -20.21
N GLN A 205 -48.80 24.21 -19.01
CA GLN A 205 -50.07 24.88 -18.77
C GLN A 205 -49.98 26.41 -18.99
N PRO A 206 -51.12 27.11 -19.13
CA PRO A 206 -51.16 28.57 -19.27
C PRO A 206 -50.55 29.37 -18.13
N ASP A 207 -50.42 28.78 -16.94
CA ASP A 207 -49.75 29.36 -15.78
C ASP A 207 -48.23 29.07 -15.75
N ALA A 208 -47.70 28.51 -16.85
CA ALA A 208 -46.31 28.05 -17.00
C ALA A 208 -45.88 27.02 -15.95
N THR A 209 -46.80 26.14 -15.52
CA THR A 209 -46.48 24.90 -14.83
C THR A 209 -46.39 23.74 -15.84
N ILE A 210 -45.63 22.70 -15.50
CA ILE A 210 -45.54 21.49 -16.32
C ILE A 210 -46.43 20.42 -15.70
N THR A 211 -47.30 19.85 -16.52
CA THR A 211 -48.19 18.74 -16.16
C THR A 211 -47.84 17.52 -16.98
N ALA A 212 -47.96 16.35 -16.38
CA ALA A 212 -47.89 15.08 -17.07
C ALA A 212 -49.17 14.27 -16.84
N ARG A 213 -49.47 13.34 -17.73
CA ARG A 213 -50.61 12.43 -17.60
C ARG A 213 -50.30 11.07 -18.22
N LEU A 214 -50.69 10.01 -17.52
CA LEU A 214 -50.68 8.65 -18.05
C LEU A 214 -51.84 8.46 -19.03
N MET A 215 -51.56 7.83 -20.16
CA MET A 215 -52.47 7.60 -21.26
C MET A 215 -52.42 6.12 -21.64
N GLY A 216 -53.51 5.39 -21.45
CA GLY A 216 -53.60 4.00 -21.90
C GLY A 216 -53.57 3.92 -23.43
N PRO A 217 -53.11 2.78 -24.00
CA PRO A 217 -53.09 2.60 -25.45
C PRO A 217 -54.51 2.69 -26.05
N ASP A 218 -55.54 2.37 -25.28
CA ASP A 218 -56.96 2.50 -25.66
C ASP A 218 -57.53 3.93 -25.55
N GLY A 219 -56.69 4.92 -25.22
CA GLY A 219 -57.08 6.32 -25.06
C GLY A 219 -57.69 6.65 -23.69
N THR A 220 -57.56 5.78 -22.70
CA THR A 220 -57.97 6.07 -21.32
C THR A 220 -57.03 7.10 -20.67
N ASN A 221 -57.59 8.13 -20.03
CA ASN A 221 -56.83 9.21 -19.38
C ASN A 221 -56.66 8.93 -17.88
N GLY A 222 -55.42 9.00 -17.40
CA GLY A 222 -55.09 9.06 -15.98
C GLY A 222 -55.35 10.45 -15.36
N ALA A 223 -55.05 10.60 -14.07
CA ALA A 223 -55.09 11.89 -13.38
C ALA A 223 -53.89 12.78 -13.79
N ASP A 224 -54.04 14.10 -13.65
CA ASP A 224 -52.96 15.05 -13.87
C ASP A 224 -51.88 14.91 -12.79
N ILE A 225 -50.63 14.87 -13.24
CA ILE A 225 -49.42 14.77 -12.43
C ILE A 225 -48.73 16.12 -12.47
N THR A 226 -48.62 16.78 -11.33
CA THR A 226 -47.87 18.02 -11.20
C THR A 226 -46.37 17.72 -11.21
N VAL A 227 -45.65 18.21 -12.23
CA VAL A 227 -44.26 17.80 -12.45
C VAL A 227 -43.27 18.47 -11.49
N ALA A 228 -43.50 19.73 -11.13
CA ALA A 228 -42.55 20.53 -10.36
C ALA A 228 -43.15 21.04 -9.05
N ASP A 229 -42.36 21.06 -7.98
CA ASP A 229 -42.77 21.59 -6.65
C ASP A 229 -42.52 23.11 -6.51
N VAL A 230 -42.27 23.80 -7.62
CA VAL A 230 -41.94 25.24 -7.67
C VAL A 230 -43.10 26.09 -8.17
N GLY A 231 -43.22 27.31 -7.65
CA GLY A 231 -44.32 28.23 -7.97
C GLY A 231 -44.42 28.55 -9.47
N SER A 232 -45.66 28.77 -9.93
CA SER A 232 -46.03 29.11 -11.31
C SER A 232 -45.17 30.21 -11.92
N GLY A 233 -44.82 30.11 -13.21
CA GLY A 233 -44.19 31.18 -13.99
C GLY A 233 -42.70 31.03 -14.29
N ASN A 234 -42.01 29.99 -13.77
CA ASN A 234 -40.54 29.87 -13.83
C ASN A 234 -40.05 28.53 -14.39
N VAL A 235 -40.86 27.73 -15.10
CA VAL A 235 -40.41 26.48 -15.72
C VAL A 235 -40.81 26.42 -17.21
N ALA A 236 -39.96 25.78 -18.03
CA ALA A 236 -40.16 25.65 -19.48
C ALA A 236 -39.42 24.42 -20.05
N PHE A 237 -39.64 24.13 -21.33
CA PHE A 237 -38.92 23.14 -22.14
C PHE A 237 -38.89 21.74 -21.51
N SER A 238 -40.04 21.20 -21.12
CA SER A 238 -40.09 19.87 -20.51
C SER A 238 -39.71 18.76 -21.50
N GLN A 239 -38.96 17.77 -21.04
CA GLN A 239 -38.76 16.50 -21.74
C GLN A 239 -39.13 15.33 -20.85
N ILE A 240 -39.50 14.22 -21.48
CA ILE A 240 -39.92 13.01 -20.79
C ILE A 240 -39.28 11.78 -21.42
N VAL A 241 -38.79 10.87 -20.58
CA VAL A 241 -38.19 9.61 -21.02
C VAL A 241 -38.64 8.48 -20.11
N ALA A 242 -38.95 7.32 -20.70
CA ALA A 242 -39.24 6.11 -19.94
C ALA A 242 -37.97 5.56 -19.29
N GLY A 243 -38.06 5.19 -18.02
CA GLY A 243 -36.99 4.50 -17.29
C GLY A 243 -36.98 2.99 -17.57
N ALA A 244 -35.82 2.36 -17.41
CA ALA A 244 -35.69 0.90 -17.55
C ALA A 244 -36.46 0.12 -16.46
N ASP A 245 -36.77 0.78 -15.34
CA ASP A 245 -37.60 0.29 -14.23
C ASP A 245 -39.11 0.30 -14.52
N GLY A 246 -39.51 0.80 -15.69
CA GLY A 246 -40.91 0.96 -16.09
C GLY A 246 -41.56 2.27 -15.62
N GLY A 247 -40.83 3.10 -14.86
CA GLY A 247 -41.23 4.46 -14.52
C GLY A 247 -40.88 5.47 -15.62
N PHE A 248 -40.86 6.75 -15.27
CA PHE A 248 -40.43 7.81 -16.19
C PHE A 248 -39.76 8.98 -15.45
N LEU A 249 -38.90 9.67 -16.17
CA LEU A 249 -38.23 10.89 -15.73
C LEU A 249 -38.76 12.07 -16.55
N VAL A 250 -39.20 13.12 -15.87
CA VAL A 250 -39.51 14.41 -16.48
C VAL A 250 -38.41 15.40 -16.12
N THR A 251 -37.78 15.98 -17.13
CA THR A 251 -36.80 17.06 -16.99
C THR A 251 -37.39 18.37 -17.46
N TYR A 252 -36.90 19.48 -16.90
CA TYR A 252 -37.38 20.82 -17.24
C TYR A 252 -36.35 21.90 -16.93
N ALA A 253 -36.41 22.99 -17.69
CA ALA A 253 -35.61 24.17 -17.43
C ALA A 253 -36.33 25.06 -16.41
N GLN A 254 -35.64 25.45 -15.33
CA GLN A 254 -36.16 26.33 -14.29
C GLN A 254 -35.45 27.68 -14.34
N PHE A 255 -36.21 28.75 -14.54
CA PHE A 255 -35.70 30.11 -14.53
C PHE A 255 -35.59 30.65 -13.10
N THR A 256 -34.40 31.09 -12.69
CA THR A 256 -34.18 31.73 -11.39
C THR A 256 -33.06 32.76 -11.52
N GLY A 257 -33.35 34.02 -11.16
CA GLY A 257 -32.32 35.06 -11.11
C GLY A 257 -31.64 35.39 -12.45
N GLY A 258 -32.31 35.18 -13.58
CA GLY A 258 -31.75 35.45 -14.92
C GLY A 258 -31.07 34.26 -15.60
N VAL A 259 -30.99 33.10 -14.92
CA VAL A 259 -30.36 31.88 -15.43
C VAL A 259 -31.39 30.76 -15.47
N TYR A 260 -31.32 29.91 -16.49
CA TYR A 260 -32.07 28.66 -16.53
C TYR A 260 -31.20 27.53 -15.98
N ALA A 261 -31.69 26.82 -14.96
CA ALA A 261 -31.09 25.58 -14.45
C ALA A 261 -31.85 24.38 -15.00
N LEU A 262 -31.16 23.28 -15.30
CA LEU A 262 -31.81 22.04 -15.73
C LEU A 262 -32.13 21.17 -14.51
N ARG A 263 -33.39 20.77 -14.38
CA ARG A 263 -33.92 19.99 -13.25
C ARG A 263 -34.55 18.70 -13.76
N GLY A 264 -34.67 17.71 -12.87
CA GLY A 264 -35.36 16.45 -13.15
C GLY A 264 -36.22 15.99 -11.98
N ARG A 265 -37.25 15.19 -12.26
CA ARG A 265 -38.05 14.48 -11.26
C ARG A 265 -38.53 13.12 -11.77
N GLN A 266 -38.36 12.10 -10.95
CA GLN A 266 -38.67 10.72 -11.29
C GLN A 266 -40.02 10.27 -10.74
N TYR A 267 -40.67 9.41 -11.50
CA TYR A 267 -41.98 8.84 -11.23
C TYR A 267 -41.96 7.34 -11.44
N ASP A 268 -42.71 6.61 -10.62
CA ASP A 268 -43.00 5.20 -10.88
C ASP A 268 -43.97 5.04 -12.08
N SER A 269 -44.23 3.80 -12.48
CA SER A 269 -45.13 3.48 -13.59
C SER A 269 -46.59 3.91 -13.36
N ALA A 270 -46.98 4.20 -12.11
CA ALA A 270 -48.30 4.70 -11.73
C ALA A 270 -48.35 6.23 -11.66
N GLY A 271 -47.23 6.92 -11.90
CA GLY A 271 -47.14 8.38 -11.86
C GLY A 271 -46.95 8.96 -10.45
N ASN A 272 -46.57 8.15 -9.46
CA ASN A 272 -46.20 8.66 -8.14
C ASN A 272 -44.75 9.14 -8.15
N PRO A 273 -44.44 10.31 -7.58
CA PRO A 273 -43.06 10.79 -7.51
C PRO A 273 -42.23 9.90 -6.58
N LEU A 274 -41.07 9.43 -7.08
CA LEU A 274 -40.14 8.60 -6.30
C LEU A 274 -39.32 9.43 -5.31
N ALA A 275 -39.02 10.69 -5.66
CA ALA A 275 -38.25 11.64 -4.85
C ALA A 275 -38.63 13.10 -5.18
N GLY A 276 -38.01 14.04 -4.46
CA GLY A 276 -38.07 15.47 -4.82
C GLY A 276 -37.34 15.77 -6.12
N SER A 277 -37.53 16.98 -6.67
CA SER A 277 -36.78 17.41 -7.86
C SER A 277 -35.29 17.55 -7.56
N PHE A 278 -34.43 17.13 -8.49
CA PHE A 278 -32.98 17.25 -8.39
C PHE A 278 -32.41 18.21 -9.46
N GLN A 279 -31.18 18.68 -9.24
CA GLN A 279 -30.47 19.54 -10.20
C GLN A 279 -29.60 18.68 -11.12
N ILE A 280 -29.71 18.91 -12.42
CA ILE A 280 -28.85 18.31 -13.45
C ILE A 280 -27.74 19.31 -13.77
N SER A 281 -28.11 20.51 -14.22
CA SER A 281 -27.16 21.61 -14.48
C SER A 281 -27.58 22.89 -13.75
N ALA A 282 -26.60 23.63 -13.23
CA ALA A 282 -26.81 24.93 -12.59
C ALA A 282 -27.14 26.04 -13.61
N SER A 283 -26.66 25.90 -14.85
CA SER A 283 -26.88 26.86 -15.93
C SER A 283 -26.93 26.16 -17.29
N ILE A 284 -27.91 26.54 -18.10
CA ILE A 284 -28.02 26.17 -19.52
C ILE A 284 -28.31 27.44 -20.33
N TYR A 285 -27.92 27.47 -21.60
CA TYR A 285 -28.31 28.54 -22.49
C TYR A 285 -29.82 28.44 -22.78
N ALA A 286 -30.55 29.56 -22.73
CA ALA A 286 -32.00 29.56 -22.91
C ALA A 286 -32.44 30.35 -24.14
N GLY A 287 -33.21 29.70 -25.02
CA GLY A 287 -33.65 30.19 -26.33
C GLY A 287 -33.95 28.99 -27.25
N ASP A 288 -33.72 29.12 -28.57
CA ASP A 288 -33.82 28.03 -29.57
C ASP A 288 -32.82 26.85 -29.35
N PHE A 289 -32.17 26.79 -28.19
CA PHE A 289 -31.06 25.91 -27.81
C PHE A 289 -31.59 24.84 -26.83
N LYS A 290 -32.16 23.77 -27.38
CA LYS A 290 -32.80 22.70 -26.58
C LYS A 290 -31.75 21.83 -25.86
N TYR A 291 -32.18 21.10 -24.84
CA TYR A 291 -31.43 19.96 -24.30
C TYR A 291 -32.09 18.66 -24.78
N SER A 292 -31.44 17.51 -24.60
CA SER A 292 -32.00 16.20 -24.92
C SER A 292 -31.65 15.20 -23.83
N ILE A 293 -32.56 14.28 -23.53
CA ILE A 293 -32.35 13.19 -22.58
C ILE A 293 -32.66 11.84 -23.22
N ALA A 294 -31.89 10.81 -22.85
CA ALA A 294 -32.21 9.43 -23.14
C ALA A 294 -31.93 8.52 -21.93
N ALA A 295 -32.70 7.44 -21.80
CA ALA A 295 -32.49 6.42 -20.78
C ALA A 295 -31.55 5.33 -21.31
N LEU A 296 -30.57 4.96 -20.49
CA LEU A 296 -29.63 3.88 -20.76
C LEU A 296 -30.26 2.53 -20.35
N ALA A 297 -29.86 1.47 -21.05
CA ALA A 297 -30.41 0.12 -20.82
C ALA A 297 -30.10 -0.43 -19.41
N ASP A 298 -29.12 0.13 -18.72
CA ASP A 298 -28.71 -0.22 -17.36
C ASP A 298 -29.44 0.60 -16.27
N GLY A 299 -30.43 1.42 -16.64
CA GLY A 299 -31.23 2.23 -15.72
C GLY A 299 -30.66 3.62 -15.43
N ARG A 300 -29.49 3.96 -15.98
CA ARG A 300 -28.94 5.33 -15.93
C ARG A 300 -29.62 6.23 -16.98
N TYR A 301 -29.31 7.52 -16.96
CA TYR A 301 -29.76 8.49 -17.95
C TYR A 301 -28.58 9.26 -18.53
N VAL A 302 -28.68 9.72 -19.77
CA VAL A 302 -27.74 10.66 -20.37
C VAL A 302 -28.48 11.92 -20.79
N VAL A 303 -27.97 13.08 -20.37
CA VAL A 303 -28.53 14.39 -20.70
C VAL A 303 -27.48 15.19 -21.45
N VAL A 304 -27.86 15.79 -22.58
CA VAL A 304 -27.02 16.69 -23.37
C VAL A 304 -27.67 18.07 -23.47
N TYR A 305 -26.90 19.13 -23.31
CA TYR A 305 -27.42 20.50 -23.27
C TYR A 305 -26.40 21.52 -23.77
N ALA A 306 -26.87 22.65 -24.30
CA ALA A 306 -26.02 23.77 -24.67
C ALA A 306 -25.64 24.60 -23.43
N SER A 307 -24.34 24.75 -23.18
CA SER A 307 -23.80 25.56 -22.09
C SER A 307 -23.77 27.03 -22.45
N PRO A 308 -24.03 27.96 -21.50
CA PRO A 308 -23.84 29.39 -21.75
C PRO A 308 -22.38 29.82 -21.82
N GLU A 309 -21.45 28.93 -21.45
CA GLU A 309 -20.02 29.14 -21.55
C GLU A 309 -19.54 28.82 -22.98
N ASN A 310 -18.45 29.47 -23.43
CA ASN A 310 -17.76 29.17 -24.69
C ASN A 310 -18.66 29.05 -25.93
N ALA A 311 -19.52 30.05 -26.17
CA ALA A 311 -20.35 30.14 -27.39
C ALA A 311 -21.35 28.99 -27.60
N GLY A 312 -21.86 28.36 -26.53
CA GLY A 312 -22.95 27.39 -26.65
C GLY A 312 -22.53 25.94 -26.59
N ASP A 313 -21.29 25.62 -26.19
CA ASP A 313 -20.73 24.26 -26.19
C ASP A 313 -21.74 23.21 -25.72
N ILE A 314 -21.85 22.13 -26.48
CA ILE A 314 -22.69 21.00 -26.11
C ILE A 314 -21.98 20.23 -25.01
N ARG A 315 -22.64 20.15 -23.86
CA ARG A 315 -22.21 19.38 -22.70
C ARG A 315 -23.06 18.13 -22.59
N GLY A 316 -22.49 17.04 -22.13
CA GLY A 316 -23.19 15.81 -21.78
C GLY A 316 -22.95 15.46 -20.33
N GLN A 317 -23.90 14.82 -19.68
CA GLN A 317 -23.78 14.33 -18.31
C GLN A 317 -24.54 13.00 -18.16
N VAL A 318 -23.88 12.00 -17.60
CA VAL A 318 -24.53 10.73 -17.24
C VAL A 318 -25.04 10.83 -15.81
N LEU A 319 -26.28 10.43 -15.60
CA LEU A 319 -26.99 10.43 -14.32
C LEU A 319 -27.27 9.01 -13.90
N ARG A 320 -27.16 8.73 -12.60
CA ARG A 320 -27.59 7.47 -12.00
C ARG A 320 -29.11 7.31 -12.10
N ALA A 321 -29.57 6.09 -11.80
CA ALA A 321 -30.99 5.76 -11.77
C ALA A 321 -31.80 6.63 -10.79
N ASP A 322 -31.18 7.29 -9.82
CA ASP A 322 -31.82 8.22 -8.86
C ASP A 322 -31.75 9.71 -9.27
N GLY A 323 -31.15 10.00 -10.44
CA GLY A 323 -30.96 11.36 -10.96
C GLY A 323 -29.71 12.08 -10.46
N SER A 324 -28.93 11.49 -9.56
CA SER A 324 -27.64 12.03 -9.15
C SER A 324 -26.60 11.93 -10.28
N PRO A 325 -25.64 12.87 -10.40
CA PRO A 325 -24.55 12.76 -11.37
C PRO A 325 -23.71 11.49 -11.19
N ASP A 326 -23.59 10.69 -12.24
CA ASP A 326 -22.70 9.53 -12.31
C ASP A 326 -21.30 9.96 -12.80
N SER A 327 -21.23 10.97 -13.65
CA SER A 327 -20.02 11.52 -14.29
C SER A 327 -19.90 13.05 -14.14
N ALA A 328 -18.79 13.65 -14.63
CA ALA A 328 -18.77 15.10 -14.86
C ALA A 328 -19.68 15.40 -16.01
N ALA A 329 -20.08 16.66 -16.10
CA ALA A 329 -20.40 17.21 -17.40
C ALA A 329 -19.15 17.17 -18.31
N PHE A 330 -19.17 16.36 -19.36
CA PHE A 330 -18.13 16.30 -20.38
C PHE A 330 -18.50 17.20 -21.57
N THR A 331 -17.52 17.69 -22.33
CA THR A 331 -17.79 18.42 -23.58
C THR A 331 -18.01 17.43 -24.71
N VAL A 332 -19.12 17.58 -25.44
CA VAL A 332 -19.46 16.77 -26.61
C VAL A 332 -18.67 17.24 -27.83
N ASN A 333 -18.62 18.56 -28.09
CA ASN A 333 -17.92 19.11 -29.25
C ASN A 333 -16.45 19.46 -28.94
N ILE A 334 -15.52 18.88 -29.67
CA ILE A 334 -14.06 19.05 -29.41
C ILE A 334 -13.45 20.33 -30.01
N ASN A 335 -13.99 20.90 -31.10
CA ASN A 335 -13.62 22.22 -31.64
C ASN A 335 -14.46 22.56 -32.87
N THR A 336 -15.29 23.60 -32.81
CA THR A 336 -15.83 24.22 -34.03
C THR A 336 -15.97 25.73 -33.83
N ALA A 337 -15.57 26.53 -34.82
CA ALA A 337 -15.78 27.97 -34.80
C ALA A 337 -17.29 28.27 -35.00
N GLY A 338 -17.92 29.00 -34.08
CA GLY A 338 -19.33 29.41 -34.20
C GLY A 338 -20.22 28.93 -33.06
N LEU A 339 -21.50 29.34 -33.07
CA LEU A 339 -22.47 28.95 -32.04
C LEU A 339 -22.86 27.48 -32.18
N GLN A 340 -22.87 26.73 -31.06
CA GLN A 340 -23.36 25.35 -31.01
C GLN A 340 -24.76 25.31 -30.41
N PHE A 341 -25.66 24.51 -30.98
CA PHE A 341 -27.06 24.50 -30.56
C PHE A 341 -27.82 23.22 -30.94
N ARG A 342 -28.98 23.04 -30.31
CA ARG A 342 -29.95 21.94 -30.56
C ARG A 342 -29.35 20.52 -30.51
N PRO A 343 -28.72 20.14 -29.38
CA PRO A 343 -28.28 18.77 -29.18
C PRO A 343 -29.46 17.79 -29.10
N SER A 344 -29.29 16.61 -29.69
CA SER A 344 -30.19 15.45 -29.56
C SER A 344 -29.37 14.22 -29.20
N VAL A 345 -29.88 13.34 -28.33
CA VAL A 345 -29.21 12.10 -27.94
C VAL A 345 -30.11 10.87 -28.13
N ALA A 346 -29.54 9.76 -28.57
CA ALA A 346 -30.20 8.45 -28.61
C ALA A 346 -29.25 7.33 -28.17
N VAL A 347 -29.82 6.30 -27.54
CA VAL A 347 -29.06 5.16 -27.00
C VAL A 347 -29.10 3.99 -27.99
N LEU A 348 -27.93 3.47 -28.33
CA LEU A 348 -27.75 2.30 -29.17
C LEU A 348 -28.04 1.03 -28.36
N ALA A 349 -28.53 -0.02 -29.05
CA ALA A 349 -28.85 -1.28 -28.38
C ALA A 349 -27.62 -1.98 -27.77
N ASP A 350 -26.41 -1.60 -28.18
CA ASP A 350 -25.15 -2.04 -27.59
C ASP A 350 -24.72 -1.17 -26.40
N GLY A 351 -25.60 -0.33 -25.85
CA GLY A 351 -25.40 0.50 -24.66
C GLY A 351 -24.58 1.77 -24.85
N ARG A 352 -23.98 2.00 -26.01
CA ARG A 352 -23.40 3.29 -26.39
C ARG A 352 -24.51 4.32 -26.65
N PHE A 353 -24.17 5.59 -26.76
CA PHE A 353 -25.12 6.63 -27.19
C PHE A 353 -24.52 7.52 -28.28
N VAL A 354 -25.39 8.02 -29.16
CA VAL A 354 -25.05 8.96 -30.22
C VAL A 354 -25.62 10.32 -29.88
N VAL A 355 -24.80 11.36 -30.01
CA VAL A 355 -25.21 12.76 -29.83
C VAL A 355 -25.09 13.48 -31.17
N THR A 356 -26.10 14.26 -31.53
CA THR A 356 -26.09 15.13 -32.71
C THR A 356 -26.27 16.59 -32.29
N TRP A 357 -25.70 17.55 -33.03
CA TRP A 357 -25.87 18.98 -32.77
C TRP A 357 -25.65 19.84 -34.02
N GLU A 358 -26.11 21.09 -33.97
CA GLU A 358 -25.88 22.09 -35.02
C GLU A 358 -24.71 23.02 -34.69
N THR A 359 -23.93 23.39 -35.71
CA THR A 359 -22.88 24.43 -35.65
C THR A 359 -23.21 25.56 -36.61
N GLN A 360 -23.28 26.81 -36.12
CA GLN A 360 -23.44 28.02 -36.93
C GLN A 360 -22.11 28.77 -37.08
N ALA A 361 -21.38 28.46 -38.15
CA ALA A 361 -20.15 29.15 -38.56
C ALA A 361 -20.36 30.17 -39.72
N GLY A 362 -21.57 30.25 -40.28
CA GLY A 362 -21.93 31.04 -41.46
C GLY A 362 -23.45 31.12 -41.71
N ALA A 363 -23.88 31.44 -42.94
CA ALA A 363 -25.30 31.61 -43.28
C ALA A 363 -26.13 30.32 -43.27
N VAL A 364 -25.48 29.15 -43.28
CA VAL A 364 -26.10 27.81 -43.30
C VAL A 364 -25.49 26.99 -42.16
N PRO A 365 -26.28 26.44 -41.22
CA PRO A 365 -25.79 25.57 -40.15
C PRO A 365 -25.31 24.20 -40.67
N ASN A 366 -24.33 23.59 -39.98
CA ASN A 366 -23.90 22.20 -40.20
C ASN A 366 -24.46 21.29 -39.10
N VAL A 367 -24.91 20.08 -39.46
CA VAL A 367 -25.28 19.03 -38.49
C VAL A 367 -24.08 18.11 -38.27
N ASN A 368 -23.74 17.85 -37.02
CA ASN A 368 -22.66 16.99 -36.58
C ASN A 368 -23.21 15.83 -35.72
N TYR A 369 -22.42 14.75 -35.60
CA TYR A 369 -22.70 13.68 -34.65
C TYR A 369 -21.42 13.06 -34.07
N ALA A 370 -21.53 12.45 -32.89
CA ALA A 370 -20.48 11.66 -32.23
C ALA A 370 -21.08 10.48 -31.44
N ILE A 371 -20.32 9.40 -31.28
CA ILE A 371 -20.73 8.18 -30.56
C ILE A 371 -19.85 8.01 -29.32
N TYR A 372 -20.51 7.71 -28.19
CA TYR A 372 -19.93 7.64 -26.86
C TYR A 372 -20.27 6.32 -26.18
N ASP A 373 -19.38 5.78 -25.35
CA ASP A 373 -19.65 4.59 -24.53
C ASP A 373 -19.79 4.98 -23.04
N PRO A 374 -20.97 4.80 -22.41
CA PRO A 374 -21.17 5.13 -21.00
C PRO A 374 -20.63 4.06 -20.04
N ARG A 375 -20.01 2.97 -20.55
CA ARG A 375 -19.36 1.94 -19.74
C ARG A 375 -17.86 2.20 -19.69
N GLU A 376 -17.37 2.70 -18.56
CA GLU A 376 -15.93 2.70 -18.31
C GLU A 376 -15.61 1.67 -17.20
N SER A 377 -14.61 0.86 -17.51
CA SER A 377 -13.92 -0.12 -16.67
C SER A 377 -12.43 0.08 -16.91
N GLY A 378 -11.59 -0.47 -16.04
CA GLY A 378 -10.15 -0.55 -16.25
C GLY A 378 -9.75 -0.85 -17.69
N ILE A 379 -8.76 -0.12 -18.21
CA ILE A 379 -8.23 -0.22 -19.56
C ILE A 379 -6.83 -0.86 -19.55
N THR A 380 -6.47 -1.49 -20.67
CA THR A 380 -5.09 -1.89 -20.93
C THR A 380 -4.54 -1.02 -22.05
N LEU A 381 -3.48 -0.28 -21.78
CA LEU A 381 -2.74 0.51 -22.74
C LEU A 381 -1.40 -0.15 -23.02
N SER A 382 -0.98 -0.13 -24.29
CA SER A 382 0.32 -0.61 -24.70
C SER A 382 0.98 0.44 -25.57
N GLY A 383 2.13 0.92 -25.13
CA GLY A 383 3.02 1.79 -25.86
C GLY A 383 3.77 1.03 -26.94
N THR A 384 4.66 1.76 -27.58
CA THR A 384 5.44 1.32 -28.73
C THR A 384 6.90 1.10 -28.29
N ALA A 385 7.84 1.16 -29.23
CA ALA A 385 9.26 1.12 -28.92
C ALA A 385 9.89 2.53 -28.96
N LEU A 386 9.06 3.56 -28.97
CA LEU A 386 9.42 4.97 -28.96
C LEU A 386 8.92 5.59 -27.66
N ASP A 387 9.33 6.81 -27.37
CA ASP A 387 8.84 7.58 -26.22
C ASP A 387 7.31 7.81 -26.33
N ASP A 388 6.55 7.28 -25.38
CA ASP A 388 5.10 7.30 -25.30
C ASP A 388 4.60 7.96 -24.00
N ASP A 389 3.49 8.72 -24.11
CA ASP A 389 2.77 9.28 -22.95
C ASP A 389 1.46 8.49 -22.77
N LEU A 390 1.41 7.60 -21.79
CA LEU A 390 0.24 6.78 -21.47
C LEU A 390 -0.44 7.28 -20.19
N ILE A 391 -1.76 7.50 -20.28
CA ILE A 391 -2.57 7.98 -19.15
C ILE A 391 -3.76 7.04 -18.98
N GLY A 392 -3.90 6.48 -17.79
CA GLY A 392 -5.03 5.70 -17.32
C GLY A 392 -6.25 6.56 -17.02
N THR A 393 -7.16 5.95 -16.29
CA THR A 393 -8.52 6.40 -16.00
C THR A 393 -8.65 6.61 -14.50
N ALA A 394 -9.85 6.40 -13.95
CA ALA A 394 -10.09 6.43 -12.51
C ALA A 394 -10.47 5.04 -11.98
N PHE A 395 -10.13 3.99 -12.73
CA PHE A 395 -10.36 2.59 -12.43
C PHE A 395 -9.04 1.84 -12.56
N ALA A 396 -8.95 0.65 -11.97
CA ALA A 396 -7.78 -0.22 -12.06
C ALA A 396 -7.36 -0.53 -13.51
N ASP A 397 -6.24 0.03 -13.94
CA ASP A 397 -5.71 -0.01 -15.30
C ASP A 397 -4.44 -0.86 -15.41
N THR A 398 -4.03 -1.15 -16.65
CA THR A 398 -2.73 -1.77 -16.93
C THR A 398 -2.03 -1.02 -18.06
N LEU A 399 -0.89 -0.42 -17.75
CA LEU A 399 -0.07 0.32 -18.71
C LEU A 399 1.22 -0.46 -18.98
N LEU A 400 1.44 -0.85 -20.23
CA LEU A 400 2.69 -1.44 -20.72
C LEU A 400 3.39 -0.38 -21.58
N LEU A 401 4.44 0.26 -21.07
CA LEU A 401 5.02 1.46 -21.69
C LEU A 401 5.92 1.10 -22.87
N GLY A 402 6.85 0.15 -22.70
CA GLY A 402 7.53 -0.50 -23.81
C GLY A 402 9.06 -0.34 -23.75
N ARG A 403 9.68 0.19 -24.80
CA ARG A 403 11.16 0.32 -24.82
C ARG A 403 11.64 1.77 -24.92
N GLY A 404 10.71 2.72 -24.86
CA GLY A 404 10.97 4.15 -25.01
C GLY A 404 11.46 4.76 -23.70
N ASN A 405 11.68 6.08 -23.67
CA ASN A 405 11.69 6.79 -22.40
C ASN A 405 10.27 7.35 -22.22
N ASP A 406 9.48 6.66 -21.43
CA ASP A 406 8.04 6.76 -21.44
C ASP A 406 7.53 7.47 -20.17
N LEU A 407 6.33 8.07 -20.28
CA LEU A 407 5.61 8.62 -19.13
C LEU A 407 4.30 7.85 -18.97
N GLY A 408 4.16 7.13 -17.86
CA GLY A 408 2.95 6.40 -17.49
C GLY A 408 2.29 7.03 -16.27
N ALA A 409 0.99 7.32 -16.37
CA ALA A 409 0.19 7.77 -15.23
C ALA A 409 -1.05 6.89 -15.07
N GLY A 410 -1.19 6.19 -13.94
CA GLY A 410 -2.34 5.31 -13.62
C GLY A 410 -3.61 6.12 -13.36
N GLY A 411 -3.52 7.08 -12.43
CA GLY A 411 -4.56 8.04 -12.16
C GLY A 411 -5.25 7.77 -10.83
N SER A 412 -6.39 7.09 -10.84
CA SER A 412 -6.98 6.59 -9.60
C SER A 412 -7.43 5.15 -9.83
N GLY A 413 -7.56 4.37 -8.77
CA GLY A 413 -7.75 2.93 -8.89
C GLY A 413 -6.47 2.20 -8.51
N ASN A 414 -6.51 0.87 -8.58
CA ASN A 414 -5.35 0.05 -8.28
C ASN A 414 -4.74 -0.36 -9.62
N ASP A 415 -3.74 0.38 -10.06
CA ASP A 415 -3.19 0.33 -11.39
C ASP A 415 -1.94 -0.55 -11.44
N SER A 416 -1.59 -1.02 -12.63
CA SER A 416 -0.36 -1.78 -12.88
C SER A 416 0.42 -1.14 -14.02
N LEU A 417 1.55 -0.52 -13.69
CA LEU A 417 2.42 0.20 -14.62
C LEU A 417 3.73 -0.57 -14.81
N TYR A 418 4.09 -0.81 -16.07
CA TYR A 418 5.32 -1.51 -16.45
C TYR A 418 6.11 -0.65 -17.44
N GLY A 419 7.25 -0.09 -17.01
CA GLY A 419 8.17 0.67 -17.87
C GLY A 419 8.79 -0.21 -18.97
N GLU A 420 9.19 -1.42 -18.56
CA GLU A 420 9.91 -2.43 -19.36
C GLU A 420 11.36 -2.05 -19.65
N GLY A 421 11.64 -1.07 -20.51
CA GLY A 421 13.02 -0.64 -20.70
C GLY A 421 13.13 0.77 -21.26
N GLY A 422 14.23 1.45 -20.93
CA GLY A 422 14.39 2.86 -21.19
C GLY A 422 14.28 3.64 -19.88
N ARG A 423 14.24 4.98 -19.94
CA ARG A 423 14.21 5.78 -18.71
C ARG A 423 12.83 6.34 -18.50
N ASP A 424 12.06 5.64 -17.70
CA ASP A 424 10.64 5.85 -17.58
C ASP A 424 10.29 6.67 -16.34
N ILE A 425 9.14 7.35 -16.41
CA ILE A 425 8.51 7.99 -15.27
C ILE A 425 7.16 7.32 -15.07
N LEU A 426 6.99 6.62 -13.95
CA LEU A 426 5.75 5.94 -13.56
C LEU A 426 5.10 6.68 -12.41
N LEU A 427 3.85 7.09 -12.58
CA LEU A 427 3.01 7.75 -11.59
C LEU A 427 1.80 6.86 -11.30
N GLY A 428 1.70 6.28 -10.11
CA GLY A 428 0.57 5.44 -9.67
C GLY A 428 -0.69 6.28 -9.54
N GLY A 429 -0.69 7.17 -8.55
CA GLY A 429 -1.71 8.18 -8.37
C GLY A 429 -2.49 7.97 -7.09
N ALA A 430 -3.63 7.29 -7.15
CA ALA A 430 -4.44 7.08 -5.95
C ALA A 430 -5.08 5.70 -5.95
N GLY A 431 -4.76 4.89 -4.96
CA GLY A 431 -5.15 3.50 -4.84
C GLY A 431 -3.90 2.64 -4.68
N ASP A 432 -4.06 1.36 -4.33
CA ASP A 432 -2.89 0.50 -4.10
C ASP A 432 -2.32 0.05 -5.46
N ASP A 433 -1.25 0.71 -5.92
CA ASP A 433 -0.68 0.56 -7.26
C ASP A 433 0.52 -0.39 -7.30
N TYR A 434 0.78 -0.97 -8.48
CA TYR A 434 1.95 -1.77 -8.78
C TYR A 434 2.79 -1.10 -9.87
N LEU A 435 4.01 -0.68 -9.54
CA LEU A 435 4.93 0.02 -10.44
C LEU A 435 6.20 -0.81 -10.61
N ALA A 436 6.55 -1.14 -11.86
CA ALA A 436 7.80 -1.79 -12.20
C ALA A 436 8.53 -0.99 -13.29
N GLY A 437 9.68 -0.40 -12.95
CA GLY A 437 10.52 0.37 -13.88
C GLY A 437 11.04 -0.52 -15.01
N GLY A 438 11.80 -1.55 -14.64
CA GLY A 438 12.24 -2.57 -15.58
C GLY A 438 13.74 -2.50 -15.81
N ALA A 439 14.18 -1.98 -16.94
CA ALA A 439 15.60 -1.87 -17.29
C ALA A 439 15.96 -0.43 -17.61
N ASP A 440 17.21 -0.06 -17.34
CA ASP A 440 17.72 1.31 -17.39
C ASP A 440 17.27 2.14 -16.17
N ILE A 441 17.33 3.47 -16.20
CA ILE A 441 17.16 4.31 -14.99
C ILE A 441 15.76 4.90 -14.97
N ASP A 442 14.96 4.49 -13.99
CA ASP A 442 13.55 4.83 -13.88
C ASP A 442 13.25 5.72 -12.65
N ALA A 443 12.12 6.42 -12.72
CA ALA A 443 11.56 7.17 -11.59
C ALA A 443 10.11 6.73 -11.33
N LEU A 444 9.89 6.11 -10.16
CA LEU A 444 8.61 5.55 -9.75
C LEU A 444 8.03 6.37 -8.60
N TYR A 445 6.77 6.78 -8.74
CA TYR A 445 6.01 7.54 -7.76
C TYR A 445 4.68 6.83 -7.47
N GLY A 446 4.48 6.30 -6.26
CA GLY A 446 3.23 5.65 -5.85
C GLY A 446 2.10 6.66 -5.63
N ASP A 447 2.43 7.78 -4.98
CA ASP A 447 1.57 8.90 -4.57
C ASP A 447 0.68 8.63 -3.34
N LEU A 448 -0.53 8.09 -3.48
CA LEU A 448 -1.48 7.91 -2.36
C LEU A 448 -1.91 6.44 -2.24
N ASP A 449 -2.16 6.02 -0.99
CA ASP A 449 -2.49 4.63 -0.61
C ASP A 449 -1.26 3.71 -0.70
N ASN A 450 -1.41 2.38 -0.58
CA ASN A 450 -0.26 1.50 -0.33
C ASN A 450 0.29 0.89 -1.63
N ASP A 451 1.48 1.30 -2.03
CA ASP A 451 2.03 0.98 -3.33
C ASP A 451 3.14 -0.07 -3.27
N PHE A 452 3.33 -0.77 -4.39
CA PHE A 452 4.43 -1.72 -4.60
C PHE A 452 5.34 -1.24 -5.73
N LEU A 453 6.57 -0.85 -5.40
CA LEU A 453 7.52 -0.25 -6.33
C LEU A 453 8.73 -1.18 -6.55
N ILE A 454 9.03 -1.49 -7.81
CA ILE A 454 10.20 -2.28 -8.23
C ILE A 454 11.02 -1.43 -9.20
N GLY A 455 12.23 -1.04 -8.80
CA GLY A 455 13.17 -0.36 -9.71
C GLY A 455 13.55 -1.26 -10.87
N GLY A 456 14.14 -2.42 -10.56
CA GLY A 456 14.60 -3.38 -11.54
C GLY A 456 16.09 -3.23 -11.81
N ALA A 457 16.50 -3.32 -13.07
CA ALA A 457 17.89 -3.22 -13.47
C ALA A 457 18.22 -1.77 -13.83
N GLY A 458 18.87 -1.05 -12.94
CA GLY A 458 18.95 0.39 -13.10
C GLY A 458 19.64 1.03 -11.92
N ASN A 459 19.72 2.36 -11.94
CA ASN A 459 19.93 3.11 -10.70
C ASN A 459 18.65 3.90 -10.48
N ASP A 460 17.66 3.25 -9.89
CA ASP A 460 16.29 3.75 -9.94
C ASP A 460 15.98 4.71 -8.79
N TYR A 461 14.97 5.54 -8.99
CA TYR A 461 14.43 6.41 -7.95
C TYR A 461 13.01 5.97 -7.64
N MET A 462 12.74 5.68 -6.36
CA MET A 462 11.43 5.22 -5.90
C MET A 462 10.93 6.11 -4.75
N ALA A 463 9.70 6.61 -4.87
CA ALA A 463 8.98 7.34 -3.84
C ALA A 463 7.54 6.83 -3.78
N GLY A 464 7.19 6.11 -2.72
CA GLY A 464 5.87 5.54 -2.49
C GLY A 464 4.85 6.63 -2.15
N GLY A 465 5.20 7.54 -1.24
CA GLY A 465 4.33 8.64 -0.87
C GLY A 465 3.42 8.25 0.29
N ASN A 466 2.19 8.76 0.30
CA ASN A 466 1.27 8.57 1.42
C ASN A 466 0.68 7.15 1.47
N GLY A 467 1.29 6.24 2.21
CA GLY A 467 0.78 4.89 2.39
C GLY A 467 1.74 4.08 3.22
N ASN A 468 1.42 2.80 3.43
CA ASN A 468 2.43 1.85 3.88
C ASN A 468 2.97 1.13 2.65
N ASP A 469 4.05 1.67 2.10
CA ASP A 469 4.57 1.30 0.80
C ASP A 469 5.60 0.18 0.89
N THR A 470 5.77 -0.51 -0.23
CA THR A 470 6.74 -1.59 -0.38
C THR A 470 7.68 -1.31 -1.52
N TYR A 471 8.98 -1.32 -1.23
CA TYR A 471 10.05 -1.12 -2.21
C TYR A 471 10.84 -2.40 -2.42
N GLU A 472 11.12 -2.74 -3.68
CA GLU A 472 12.06 -3.79 -4.05
C GLU A 472 13.33 -3.14 -4.61
N VAL A 473 14.42 -3.23 -3.84
CA VAL A 473 15.73 -2.70 -4.21
C VAL A 473 16.60 -3.84 -4.74
N THR A 474 16.95 -3.76 -6.01
CA THR A 474 17.65 -4.82 -6.75
C THR A 474 19.04 -4.42 -7.22
N ASP A 475 19.32 -3.11 -7.36
CA ASP A 475 20.64 -2.59 -7.67
C ASP A 475 21.16 -1.67 -6.56
N ALA A 476 22.47 -1.64 -6.35
CA ALA A 476 23.11 -0.79 -5.34
C ALA A 476 23.00 0.71 -5.68
N GLY A 477 22.67 1.04 -6.94
CA GLY A 477 22.38 2.39 -7.39
C GLY A 477 20.97 2.88 -7.07
N ASP A 478 20.05 2.00 -6.65
CA ASP A 478 18.67 2.36 -6.36
C ASP A 478 18.57 3.28 -5.14
N THR A 479 17.64 4.23 -5.23
CA THR A 479 17.38 5.21 -4.17
C THR A 479 15.90 5.21 -3.81
N VAL A 480 15.63 5.09 -2.52
CA VAL A 480 14.28 5.23 -1.95
C VAL A 480 14.20 6.60 -1.27
N MET A 481 13.14 7.34 -1.54
CA MET A 481 12.85 8.62 -0.88
C MET A 481 11.55 8.51 -0.08
N GLU A 482 11.66 8.78 1.22
CA GLU A 482 10.52 8.86 2.14
C GLU A 482 10.44 10.20 2.85
N ILE A 483 9.23 10.72 3.03
CA ILE A 483 8.96 11.90 3.84
C ILE A 483 8.29 11.50 5.16
N SER A 484 8.66 12.21 6.23
CA SER A 484 8.15 11.93 7.56
C SER A 484 6.62 12.00 7.62
N GLY A 485 6.00 10.91 8.07
CA GLY A 485 4.57 10.81 8.34
C GLY A 485 3.72 10.38 7.14
N GLU A 486 4.35 9.83 6.10
CA GLU A 486 3.64 9.33 4.92
C GLU A 486 3.11 7.90 5.11
N GLY A 487 3.78 7.06 5.92
CA GLY A 487 3.18 5.90 6.55
C GLY A 487 4.22 5.03 7.25
N SER A 488 4.14 3.70 7.09
CA SER A 488 5.11 2.74 7.61
C SER A 488 5.56 1.79 6.52
N ASP A 489 6.79 1.97 6.11
CA ASP A 489 7.25 1.47 4.82
C ASP A 489 8.26 0.34 4.98
N VAL A 490 8.33 -0.52 3.96
CA VAL A 490 9.22 -1.69 3.94
C VAL A 490 10.07 -1.74 2.69
N VAL A 491 11.38 -1.95 2.88
CA VAL A 491 12.32 -2.24 1.80
C VAL A 491 12.68 -3.72 1.81
N PHE A 492 12.40 -4.41 0.70
CA PHE A 492 12.97 -5.70 0.38
C PHE A 492 14.25 -5.48 -0.42
N SER A 493 15.41 -5.71 0.19
CA SER A 493 16.71 -5.49 -0.44
C SER A 493 17.35 -6.81 -0.89
N TYR A 494 17.72 -6.87 -2.16
CA TYR A 494 18.59 -7.91 -2.73
C TYR A 494 20.07 -7.47 -2.76
N VAL A 495 20.34 -6.25 -2.29
CA VAL A 495 21.66 -5.62 -2.33
C VAL A 495 22.38 -5.86 -1.00
N ASN A 496 23.61 -6.37 -1.09
CA ASN A 496 24.46 -6.53 0.08
C ASN A 496 24.95 -5.16 0.57
N GLY A 497 24.69 -4.84 1.83
CA GLY A 497 25.13 -3.60 2.48
C GLY A 497 24.14 -2.45 2.32
N TYR A 498 22.87 -2.73 2.02
CA TYR A 498 21.85 -1.70 1.91
C TYR A 498 21.58 -1.03 3.26
N THR A 499 21.50 0.30 3.25
CA THR A 499 21.17 1.12 4.42
C THR A 499 19.84 1.81 4.17
N LEU A 500 18.90 1.71 5.10
CA LEU A 500 17.60 2.39 4.98
C LEU A 500 17.80 3.90 4.82
N THR A 501 17.05 4.50 3.89
CA THR A 501 16.90 5.96 3.83
C THR A 501 16.12 6.43 5.06
N ALA A 502 16.31 7.69 5.47
CA ALA A 502 15.56 8.28 6.57
C ALA A 502 14.04 8.14 6.38
N ASN A 503 13.33 7.93 7.49
CA ASN A 503 11.87 7.73 7.56
C ASN A 503 11.34 6.40 7.00
N VAL A 504 12.19 5.49 6.52
CA VAL A 504 11.75 4.09 6.28
C VAL A 504 11.86 3.31 7.59
N GLU A 505 10.84 2.56 7.97
CA GLU A 505 10.82 1.81 9.25
C GLU A 505 11.38 0.39 9.13
N GLN A 506 11.22 -0.28 7.99
CA GLN A 506 11.49 -1.73 7.91
C GLN A 506 12.46 -2.10 6.78
N LEU A 507 13.45 -2.93 7.11
CA LEU A 507 14.36 -3.55 6.15
C LEU A 507 14.18 -5.06 6.19
N ARG A 508 14.08 -5.69 5.02
CA ARG A 508 14.13 -7.13 4.85
C ARG A 508 15.17 -7.52 3.80
N LEU A 509 16.16 -8.32 4.21
CA LEU A 509 17.13 -8.90 3.27
C LEU A 509 16.50 -10.07 2.51
N VAL A 510 16.76 -10.12 1.20
CA VAL A 510 16.23 -11.15 0.30
C VAL A 510 17.34 -11.71 -0.59
N GLY A 511 17.18 -12.94 -1.07
CA GLY A 511 18.11 -13.56 -2.00
C GLY A 511 19.47 -13.80 -1.38
N GLY A 512 20.52 -13.21 -1.96
CA GLY A 512 21.91 -13.38 -1.53
C GLY A 512 22.47 -12.20 -0.72
N ALA A 513 21.64 -11.25 -0.30
CA ALA A 513 22.08 -10.16 0.57
C ALA A 513 22.48 -10.69 1.95
N LEU A 514 23.63 -10.27 2.47
CA LEU A 514 24.17 -10.73 3.75
C LEU A 514 24.24 -9.62 4.80
N THR A 515 24.21 -8.36 4.40
CA THR A 515 24.42 -7.23 5.30
C THR A 515 23.37 -6.16 5.06
N GLY A 516 22.89 -5.55 6.13
CA GLY A 516 21.86 -4.52 6.09
C GLY A 516 21.96 -3.58 7.28
N SER A 517 21.58 -2.31 7.08
CA SER A 517 21.59 -1.31 8.14
C SER A 517 20.31 -0.48 8.18
N GLY A 518 19.86 -0.13 9.38
CA GLY A 518 18.78 0.81 9.62
C GLY A 518 19.22 2.26 9.43
N ASN A 519 18.39 3.18 9.90
CA ASN A 519 18.63 4.62 9.84
C ASN A 519 18.77 5.21 11.26
N ALA A 520 18.16 6.38 11.52
CA ALA A 520 18.21 7.04 12.83
C ALA A 520 16.88 6.91 13.60
N GLY A 521 15.87 6.27 13.00
CA GLY A 521 14.57 5.98 13.59
C GLY A 521 14.56 4.60 14.26
N ALA A 522 13.42 4.22 14.83
CA ALA A 522 13.25 2.87 15.37
C ALA A 522 12.90 1.91 14.23
N ASN A 523 13.85 1.06 13.85
CA ASN A 523 13.73 0.18 12.70
C ASN A 523 13.45 -1.28 13.08
N VAL A 524 12.80 -2.00 12.16
CA VAL A 524 12.71 -3.47 12.19
C VAL A 524 13.58 -4.01 11.07
N LEU A 525 14.60 -4.78 11.43
CA LEU A 525 15.53 -5.40 10.49
C LEU A 525 15.31 -6.91 10.49
N VAL A 526 15.02 -7.46 9.31
CA VAL A 526 14.77 -8.89 9.10
C VAL A 526 15.80 -9.43 8.11
N GLY A 527 16.60 -10.39 8.55
CA GLY A 527 17.52 -11.16 7.72
C GLY A 527 16.80 -12.24 6.89
N ASN A 528 17.59 -13.15 6.34
CA ASN A 528 17.14 -14.27 5.51
C ASN A 528 17.56 -15.62 6.12
N GLY A 529 17.90 -16.61 5.30
CA GLY A 529 18.28 -17.95 5.77
C GLY A 529 19.79 -18.18 5.70
N LEU A 530 20.57 -17.11 5.63
CA LEU A 530 22.02 -17.09 5.50
C LEU A 530 22.58 -16.31 6.70
N ASP A 531 23.86 -16.51 6.98
CA ASP A 531 24.61 -15.77 7.99
C ASP A 531 24.61 -14.26 7.68
N ASN A 532 23.80 -13.48 8.39
CA ASN A 532 23.59 -12.06 8.16
C ASN A 532 24.32 -11.18 9.18
N THR A 533 24.67 -9.96 8.77
CA THR A 533 25.15 -8.90 9.68
C THR A 533 24.19 -7.73 9.62
N LEU A 534 23.51 -7.45 10.74
CA LEU A 534 22.49 -6.40 10.85
C LEU A 534 22.93 -5.33 11.85
N SER A 535 22.84 -4.06 11.44
CA SER A 535 23.14 -2.90 12.30
C SER A 535 21.95 -1.95 12.31
N GLY A 536 21.39 -1.66 13.48
CA GLY A 536 20.17 -0.84 13.60
C GLY A 536 20.42 0.63 13.26
N GLY A 537 21.66 1.08 13.47
CA GLY A 537 21.97 2.50 13.46
C GLY A 537 21.61 3.12 14.80
N ALA A 538 21.09 4.34 14.79
CA ALA A 538 20.57 4.98 16.00
C ALA A 538 19.06 4.77 16.05
N GLY A 539 18.48 4.67 17.24
CA GLY A 539 17.06 4.34 17.36
C GLY A 539 16.86 3.32 18.47
N ASN A 540 15.65 2.80 18.59
CA ASN A 540 15.43 1.59 19.38
C ASN A 540 15.00 0.52 18.39
N ASP A 541 15.95 -0.29 17.94
CA ASP A 541 15.77 -1.17 16.80
C ASP A 541 15.35 -2.58 17.22
N THR A 542 14.72 -3.32 16.31
CA THR A 542 14.39 -4.74 16.53
C THR A 542 14.97 -5.59 15.40
N PHE A 543 15.74 -6.60 15.77
CA PHE A 543 16.42 -7.50 14.84
C PHE A 543 15.80 -8.91 14.85
N TYR A 544 15.68 -9.49 13.66
CA TYR A 544 15.37 -10.89 13.41
C TYR A 544 16.34 -11.40 12.35
N GLY A 545 17.31 -12.25 12.68
CA GLY A 545 18.28 -12.77 11.68
C GLY A 545 17.67 -13.81 10.76
N GLY A 546 16.85 -14.70 11.33
CA GLY A 546 16.29 -15.83 10.60
C GLY A 546 17.12 -17.06 10.86
N ALA A 547 17.41 -17.87 9.84
CA ALA A 547 18.29 -19.02 10.03
C ALA A 547 19.70 -18.69 9.55
N GLY A 548 20.71 -19.35 10.08
CA GLY A 548 22.12 -19.01 9.83
C GLY A 548 22.77 -18.50 11.11
N ASN A 549 24.08 -18.31 11.08
CA ASN A 549 24.79 -17.73 12.21
C ASN A 549 24.87 -16.22 12.01
N ASP A 550 23.97 -15.51 12.67
CA ASP A 550 23.76 -14.08 12.48
C ASP A 550 24.60 -13.23 13.44
N THR A 551 24.89 -12.01 13.01
CA THR A 551 25.65 -11.01 13.77
C THR A 551 24.86 -9.71 13.89
N TYR A 552 24.68 -9.25 15.12
CA TYR A 552 23.94 -8.03 15.43
C TYR A 552 24.84 -6.95 16.01
N GLU A 553 24.67 -5.73 15.52
CA GLU A 553 25.28 -4.54 16.12
C GLU A 553 24.23 -3.79 16.96
N VAL A 554 24.39 -3.85 18.27
CA VAL A 554 23.50 -3.17 19.23
C VAL A 554 24.19 -1.89 19.71
N THR A 555 23.61 -0.74 19.39
CA THR A 555 24.22 0.56 19.70
C THR A 555 23.44 1.36 20.72
N GLU A 556 22.16 1.04 20.92
CA GLU A 556 21.27 1.73 21.84
C GLU A 556 20.65 0.77 22.85
N THR A 557 20.42 1.25 24.07
CA THR A 557 19.87 0.39 25.16
C THR A 557 18.44 -0.11 24.90
N GLY A 558 17.75 0.47 23.93
CA GLY A 558 16.41 0.06 23.52
C GLY A 558 16.40 -1.00 22.41
N ASP A 559 17.56 -1.36 21.85
CA ASP A 559 17.67 -2.36 20.79
C ASP A 559 17.34 -3.76 21.30
N VAL A 560 16.62 -4.54 20.50
CA VAL A 560 16.16 -5.89 20.85
C VAL A 560 16.51 -6.87 19.74
N VAL A 561 17.21 -7.95 20.10
CA VAL A 561 17.44 -9.10 19.22
C VAL A 561 16.45 -10.20 19.56
N ILE A 562 15.79 -10.77 18.56
CA ILE A 562 14.79 -11.83 18.71
C ILE A 562 15.16 -13.03 17.85
N GLU A 563 15.57 -14.12 18.51
CA GLU A 563 15.92 -15.41 17.89
C GLU A 563 14.95 -16.52 18.28
N ASN A 564 14.64 -17.43 17.35
CA ASN A 564 13.92 -18.67 17.64
C ASN A 564 14.88 -19.84 17.90
N PRO A 565 14.39 -20.92 18.55
CA PRO A 565 15.22 -22.08 18.79
C PRO A 565 15.67 -22.78 17.50
N GLY A 566 16.98 -23.02 17.38
CA GLY A 566 17.56 -23.80 16.28
C GLY A 566 17.75 -23.03 14.98
N GLU A 567 17.78 -21.70 15.06
CA GLU A 567 18.02 -20.81 13.93
C GLU A 567 19.51 -20.62 13.63
N GLY A 568 20.39 -20.71 14.62
CA GLY A 568 21.82 -20.57 14.39
C GLY A 568 22.67 -20.64 15.64
N THR A 569 23.87 -20.09 15.53
CA THR A 569 24.72 -19.68 16.65
C THR A 569 25.06 -18.21 16.46
N ASP A 570 24.39 -17.36 17.23
CA ASP A 570 24.29 -15.94 16.91
C ASP A 570 25.15 -15.08 17.83
N THR A 571 25.62 -13.95 17.29
CA THR A 571 26.58 -13.08 17.97
C THR A 571 26.10 -11.64 18.06
N ILE A 572 26.11 -11.10 19.27
CA ILE A 572 25.83 -9.68 19.51
C ILE A 572 27.12 -8.92 19.80
N PHE A 573 27.42 -7.91 18.98
CA PHE A 573 28.38 -6.85 19.31
C PHE A 573 27.63 -5.69 19.94
N SER A 574 27.79 -5.50 21.26
CA SER A 574 27.08 -4.46 22.00
C SER A 574 27.98 -3.29 22.37
N TYR A 575 27.59 -2.07 21.98
CA TYR A 575 28.23 -0.83 22.39
C TYR A 575 27.64 -0.25 23.68
N VAL A 576 26.62 -0.90 24.22
CA VAL A 576 25.96 -0.55 25.48
C VAL A 576 25.99 -1.72 26.46
N THR A 577 25.58 -1.47 27.71
CA THR A 577 25.27 -2.57 28.63
C THR A 577 24.14 -3.42 28.06
N TYR A 578 24.32 -4.74 28.00
CA TYR A 578 23.36 -5.62 27.34
C TYR A 578 23.10 -6.93 28.08
N THR A 579 21.87 -7.42 27.96
CA THR A 579 21.45 -8.72 28.46
C THR A 579 20.93 -9.53 27.28
N LEU A 580 21.48 -10.73 27.06
CA LEU A 580 21.07 -11.58 25.95
C LEU A 580 19.59 -11.97 26.05
N GLY A 581 18.89 -11.86 24.92
CA GLY A 581 17.59 -12.51 24.72
C GLY A 581 17.73 -14.03 24.71
N ALA A 582 16.61 -14.76 24.72
CA ALA A 582 16.64 -16.21 24.58
C ALA A 582 17.21 -16.62 23.21
N ASN A 583 17.82 -17.81 23.14
CA ASN A 583 18.33 -18.41 21.90
C ASN A 583 19.52 -17.68 21.25
N VAL A 584 20.14 -16.73 21.94
CA VAL A 584 21.40 -16.10 21.48
C VAL A 584 22.57 -16.67 22.29
N GLU A 585 23.65 -17.07 21.61
CA GLU A 585 24.78 -17.77 22.22
C GLU A 585 25.92 -16.84 22.61
N ASN A 586 26.26 -15.84 21.78
CA ASN A 586 27.49 -15.07 21.94
C ASN A 586 27.23 -13.58 22.18
N LEU A 587 27.94 -12.99 23.15
CA LEU A 587 27.92 -11.56 23.43
C LEU A 587 29.34 -11.01 23.53
N ARG A 588 29.63 -9.96 22.77
CA ARG A 588 30.88 -9.21 22.84
C ARG A 588 30.63 -7.74 23.11
N LEU A 589 31.24 -7.22 24.17
CA LEU A 589 31.22 -5.80 24.48
C LEU A 589 32.23 -5.05 23.60
N VAL A 590 31.81 -3.89 23.10
CA VAL A 590 32.63 -3.00 22.28
C VAL A 590 32.45 -1.54 22.74
N GLY A 591 33.39 -0.68 22.35
CA GLY A 591 33.32 0.75 22.67
C GLY A 591 33.22 1.06 24.17
N GLY A 592 32.14 1.75 24.55
CA GLY A 592 31.89 2.22 25.92
C GLY A 592 31.00 1.32 26.77
N ALA A 593 30.65 0.12 26.29
CA ALA A 593 29.86 -0.84 27.04
C ALA A 593 30.58 -1.26 28.34
N LEU A 594 29.82 -1.54 29.40
CA LEU A 594 30.37 -1.84 30.72
C LEU A 594 29.88 -3.15 31.33
N ASN A 595 28.69 -3.64 30.97
CA ASN A 595 28.17 -4.86 31.58
C ASN A 595 27.54 -5.77 30.53
N ALA A 596 27.72 -7.07 30.72
CA ALA A 596 27.15 -8.13 29.91
C ALA A 596 26.44 -9.13 30.82
N THR A 597 25.27 -9.58 30.40
CA THR A 597 24.55 -10.65 31.08
C THR A 597 24.09 -11.66 30.04
N GLY A 598 24.43 -12.94 30.24
CA GLY A 598 23.93 -14.03 29.41
C GLY A 598 22.48 -14.39 29.69
N ASN A 599 22.05 -15.54 29.19
CA ASN A 599 20.70 -16.05 29.29
C ASN A 599 20.68 -17.42 30.01
N GLY A 600 19.88 -18.39 29.55
CA GLY A 600 19.80 -19.73 30.12
C GLY A 600 20.59 -20.80 29.36
N LEU A 601 21.35 -20.40 28.35
CA LEU A 601 22.21 -21.24 27.51
C LEU A 601 23.66 -21.18 28.00
N GLY A 602 24.52 -22.06 27.50
CA GLY A 602 25.97 -21.87 27.68
C GLY A 602 26.48 -20.77 26.76
N ASN A 603 26.62 -19.56 27.29
CA ASN A 603 26.99 -18.38 26.53
C ASN A 603 28.50 -18.17 26.45
N GLN A 604 28.97 -17.59 25.33
CA GLN A 604 30.31 -17.03 25.23
C GLN A 604 30.24 -15.51 25.39
N ILE A 605 30.74 -15.00 26.51
CA ILE A 605 30.71 -13.59 26.86
C ILE A 605 32.13 -13.03 26.86
N VAL A 606 32.37 -11.99 26.06
CA VAL A 606 33.67 -11.32 25.95
C VAL A 606 33.51 -9.83 26.28
N GLY A 607 34.24 -9.38 27.29
CA GLY A 607 34.38 -7.99 27.69
C GLY A 607 35.21 -7.16 26.70
N ASN A 608 35.37 -5.88 27.03
CA ASN A 608 36.27 -4.94 26.36
C ASN A 608 37.40 -4.53 27.31
N ALA A 609 38.25 -3.59 26.91
CA ALA A 609 39.41 -3.17 27.72
C ALA A 609 39.04 -2.26 28.93
N LEU A 610 37.76 -2.18 29.31
CA LEU A 610 37.26 -1.41 30.44
C LEU A 610 36.90 -2.37 31.57
N SER A 611 36.80 -1.85 32.80
CA SER A 611 36.28 -2.60 33.94
C SER A 611 34.84 -3.03 33.71
N ASN A 612 34.63 -4.30 33.41
CA ASN A 612 33.35 -4.88 33.04
C ASN A 612 32.72 -5.69 34.18
N VAL A 613 31.39 -5.80 34.16
CA VAL A 613 30.66 -6.81 34.94
C VAL A 613 30.10 -7.84 33.98
N LEU A 614 30.56 -9.09 34.09
CA LEU A 614 30.18 -10.21 33.25
C LEU A 614 29.40 -11.23 34.10
N ILE A 615 28.15 -11.48 33.74
CA ILE A 615 27.24 -12.40 34.43
C ILE A 615 26.85 -13.50 33.44
N GLY A 616 27.23 -14.75 33.69
CA GLY A 616 26.91 -15.88 32.81
C GLY A 616 25.40 -16.12 32.70
N GLY A 617 24.72 -16.17 33.86
CA GLY A 617 23.29 -16.46 33.92
C GLY A 617 23.05 -17.90 34.34
N GLY A 618 22.32 -18.67 33.55
CA GLY A 618 22.26 -20.12 33.72
C GLY A 618 22.80 -20.80 32.48
N GLY A 619 23.36 -21.99 32.61
CA GLY A 619 24.08 -22.63 31.50
C GLY A 619 25.49 -22.99 31.94
N ASN A 620 26.36 -23.33 30.99
CA ASN A 620 27.79 -23.47 31.26
C ASN A 620 28.48 -22.36 30.46
N ASP A 621 28.77 -21.25 31.11
CA ASP A 621 29.18 -20.03 30.44
C ASP A 621 30.71 -19.92 30.33
N THR A 622 31.20 -19.29 29.27
CA THR A 622 32.61 -18.87 29.16
C THR A 622 32.66 -17.35 29.18
N MET A 623 33.32 -16.79 30.20
CA MET A 623 33.46 -15.35 30.39
C MET A 623 34.92 -14.93 30.27
N VAL A 624 35.19 -13.96 29.39
CA VAL A 624 36.53 -13.40 29.12
C VAL A 624 36.49 -11.90 29.37
N GLY A 625 37.26 -11.39 30.34
CA GLY A 625 37.28 -9.97 30.71
C GLY A 625 37.98 -9.10 29.67
N SER A 626 39.14 -9.57 29.21
CA SER A 626 40.12 -8.76 28.47
C SER A 626 40.80 -7.79 29.42
N GLY A 627 41.04 -6.53 29.03
CA GLY A 627 41.68 -5.56 29.91
C GLY A 627 40.69 -4.89 30.87
N GLY A 628 41.17 -4.37 31.99
CA GLY A 628 40.32 -3.71 32.99
C GLY A 628 40.24 -4.53 34.27
N ASN A 629 39.69 -3.92 35.33
CA ASN A 629 39.42 -4.62 36.58
C ASN A 629 37.99 -5.20 36.51
N ASP A 630 37.88 -6.47 36.19
CA ASP A 630 36.62 -7.09 35.83
C ASP A 630 35.97 -7.81 37.00
N VAL A 631 34.65 -7.93 36.92
CA VAL A 631 33.82 -8.63 37.90
C VAL A 631 33.03 -9.72 37.22
N TYR A 632 33.15 -10.94 37.73
CA TYR A 632 32.46 -12.12 37.23
C TYR A 632 31.45 -12.63 38.24
N GLU A 633 30.27 -13.01 37.77
CA GLU A 633 29.34 -13.83 38.55
C GLU A 633 29.30 -15.26 38.02
N VAL A 634 29.75 -16.20 38.84
CA VAL A 634 29.73 -17.64 38.56
C VAL A 634 28.58 -18.28 39.31
N THR A 635 27.60 -18.77 38.57
CA THR A 635 26.32 -19.26 39.06
C THR A 635 26.14 -20.76 38.85
N GLU A 636 26.83 -21.33 37.85
CA GLU A 636 26.78 -22.74 37.52
C GLU A 636 28.16 -23.39 37.56
N VAL A 637 28.20 -24.69 37.88
CA VAL A 637 29.48 -25.42 38.08
C VAL A 637 30.29 -25.51 36.78
N GLY A 638 29.62 -25.38 35.63
CA GLY A 638 30.26 -25.40 34.32
C GLY A 638 30.79 -24.05 33.85
N ASP A 639 30.59 -22.97 34.60
CA ASP A 639 31.07 -21.64 34.20
C ASP A 639 32.60 -21.56 34.29
N VAL A 640 33.21 -20.92 33.29
CA VAL A 640 34.66 -20.76 33.18
C VAL A 640 34.98 -19.28 32.99
N VAL A 641 35.89 -18.78 33.82
CA VAL A 641 36.47 -17.44 33.72
C VAL A 641 37.85 -17.52 33.08
N TYR A 642 38.16 -16.65 32.13
CA TYR A 642 39.47 -16.54 31.51
C TYR A 642 40.02 -15.12 31.59
N GLU A 643 41.22 -15.00 32.14
CA GLU A 643 41.98 -13.75 32.26
C GLU A 643 43.41 -13.93 31.77
N ALA A 644 43.95 -12.95 31.04
CA ALA A 644 45.37 -12.92 30.71
C ALA A 644 46.18 -12.14 31.76
N ALA A 645 47.49 -12.37 31.76
CA ALA A 645 48.37 -11.72 32.72
C ALA A 645 48.49 -10.21 32.44
N ALA A 646 48.47 -9.41 33.51
CA ALA A 646 48.61 -7.95 33.47
C ALA A 646 47.46 -7.21 32.76
N GLU A 647 46.27 -7.79 32.76
CA GLU A 647 45.07 -7.17 32.19
C GLU A 647 44.25 -6.38 33.21
N GLY A 648 44.37 -6.64 34.51
CA GLY A 648 43.80 -5.79 35.54
C GLY A 648 43.89 -6.36 36.95
N THR A 649 42.81 -6.22 37.70
CA THR A 649 42.65 -6.81 39.03
C THR A 649 41.22 -7.26 39.16
N ASP A 650 41.04 -8.57 39.13
CA ASP A 650 39.77 -9.16 38.74
C ASP A 650 39.13 -9.89 39.92
N THR A 651 37.79 -9.84 39.95
CA THR A 651 37.00 -10.33 41.07
C THR A 651 35.95 -11.33 40.61
N VAL A 652 35.95 -12.51 41.19
CA VAL A 652 34.88 -13.50 41.01
C VAL A 652 33.97 -13.51 42.23
N TYR A 653 32.67 -13.36 42.00
CA TYR A 653 31.62 -13.72 42.93
C TYR A 653 31.11 -15.11 42.57
N SER A 654 31.33 -16.08 43.46
CA SER A 654 30.92 -17.46 43.24
C SER A 654 29.71 -17.82 44.08
N TYR A 655 28.65 -18.31 43.43
CA TYR A 655 27.43 -18.82 44.06
C TYR A 655 27.41 -20.35 44.14
N ILE A 656 28.40 -21.03 43.55
CA ILE A 656 28.50 -22.49 43.52
C ILE A 656 29.22 -23.03 44.76
N ASP A 657 28.97 -24.30 45.09
CA ASP A 657 29.47 -24.90 46.33
C ASP A 657 30.99 -24.92 46.44
N THR A 658 31.67 -25.21 45.32
CA THR A 658 33.12 -25.25 45.21
C THR A 658 33.56 -24.51 43.96
N TYR A 659 34.41 -23.51 44.11
CA TYR A 659 35.02 -22.80 43.00
C TYR A 659 36.55 -22.79 43.11
N GLN A 660 37.19 -23.02 41.98
CA GLN A 660 38.63 -22.90 41.84
C GLN A 660 38.93 -21.71 40.93
N MET A 661 39.69 -20.75 41.44
CA MET A 661 40.07 -19.57 40.69
C MET A 661 40.90 -19.95 39.47
N SER A 662 40.55 -19.35 38.34
CA SER A 662 41.37 -19.35 37.14
C SER A 662 42.69 -18.61 37.39
N LEU A 663 43.68 -18.87 36.53
CA LEU A 663 44.94 -18.12 36.56
C LEU A 663 44.67 -16.63 36.30
N ASN A 664 45.42 -15.76 36.98
CA ASN A 664 45.35 -14.29 36.86
C ASN A 664 44.07 -13.63 37.39
N VAL A 665 43.19 -14.35 38.10
CA VAL A 665 42.14 -13.70 38.90
C VAL A 665 42.71 -13.43 40.29
N GLU A 666 42.56 -12.21 40.82
CA GLU A 666 43.14 -11.84 42.12
C GLU A 666 42.19 -11.99 43.30
N THR A 667 40.87 -11.89 43.09
CA THR A 667 39.89 -11.90 44.20
C THR A 667 38.77 -12.91 43.99
N LEU A 668 38.46 -13.70 45.02
CA LEU A 668 37.30 -14.59 45.08
C LEU A 668 36.44 -14.25 46.30
N ASN A 669 35.16 -14.00 46.06
CA ASN A 669 34.14 -13.83 47.08
C ASN A 669 33.14 -14.98 46.99
N LEU A 670 33.02 -15.78 48.04
CA LEU A 670 31.97 -16.79 48.15
C LEU A 670 30.65 -16.11 48.54
N VAL A 671 29.55 -16.47 47.88
CA VAL A 671 28.24 -15.85 48.11
C VAL A 671 27.17 -16.92 48.36
N GLY A 672 26.15 -16.55 49.14
CA GLY A 672 24.97 -17.39 49.34
C GLY A 672 25.30 -18.70 50.06
N THR A 673 25.19 -19.81 49.34
CA THR A 673 25.42 -21.18 49.86
C THR A 673 26.79 -21.74 49.51
N ALA A 674 27.65 -20.98 48.82
CA ALA A 674 29.01 -21.40 48.47
C ALA A 674 29.84 -21.70 49.73
N ARG A 675 30.63 -22.78 49.71
CA ARG A 675 31.39 -23.25 50.89
C ARG A 675 32.89 -23.36 50.65
N VAL A 676 33.34 -23.70 49.46
CA VAL A 676 34.75 -24.02 49.20
C VAL A 676 35.34 -23.04 48.19
N GLY A 677 36.37 -22.32 48.61
CA GLY A 677 37.12 -21.38 47.77
C GLY A 677 38.57 -21.82 47.63
N LEU A 678 38.99 -22.09 46.40
CA LEU A 678 40.36 -22.51 46.08
C LEU A 678 41.02 -21.43 45.22
N GLY A 679 42.17 -20.94 45.67
CA GLY A 679 43.00 -19.96 44.98
C GLY A 679 43.75 -20.56 43.78
N SER A 680 44.52 -19.71 43.11
CA SER A 680 45.38 -20.02 41.99
C SER A 680 46.82 -20.33 42.46
N ALA A 681 47.83 -20.09 41.61
CA ALA A 681 49.23 -20.09 42.02
C ALA A 681 49.79 -18.65 42.21
N GLY A 682 48.92 -17.65 42.05
CA GLY A 682 49.18 -16.22 42.21
C GLY A 682 48.96 -15.75 43.65
N ASN A 683 48.98 -14.44 43.90
CA ASN A 683 48.63 -13.92 45.23
C ASN A 683 47.13 -13.63 45.24
N ASP A 684 46.35 -14.45 45.95
CA ASP A 684 44.89 -14.36 45.90
C ASP A 684 44.30 -13.72 47.17
N THR A 685 43.19 -13.01 47.03
CA THR A 685 42.33 -12.59 48.14
C THR A 685 41.05 -13.41 48.12
N ILE A 686 40.85 -14.27 49.11
CA ILE A 686 39.68 -15.14 49.22
C ILE A 686 38.84 -14.72 50.43
N VAL A 687 37.59 -14.37 50.19
CA VAL A 687 36.62 -13.96 51.20
C VAL A 687 35.46 -14.95 51.23
N GLY A 688 35.25 -15.57 52.39
CA GLY A 688 34.12 -16.45 52.68
C GLY A 688 32.83 -15.66 52.97
N ASN A 689 31.83 -16.37 53.48
CA ASN A 689 30.49 -15.86 53.75
C ASN A 689 30.02 -16.25 55.16
N ALA A 690 28.73 -16.53 55.32
CA ALA A 690 28.14 -16.89 56.60
C ALA A 690 28.06 -18.42 56.83
N GLN A 691 28.54 -19.22 55.88
CA GLN A 691 28.61 -20.67 55.96
C GLN A 691 29.91 -21.11 56.62
N ASP A 692 30.00 -22.40 56.98
CA ASP A 692 31.26 -23.02 57.35
C ASP A 692 32.13 -23.17 56.09
N ASN A 693 33.06 -22.24 55.87
CA ASN A 693 33.85 -22.17 54.65
C ASN A 693 35.14 -22.99 54.73
N THR A 694 35.58 -23.52 53.59
CA THR A 694 36.90 -24.12 53.42
C THR A 694 37.68 -23.30 52.41
N LEU A 695 38.70 -22.58 52.89
CA LEU A 695 39.49 -21.65 52.08
C LEU A 695 40.92 -22.16 51.93
N ASN A 696 41.39 -22.29 50.70
CA ASN A 696 42.75 -22.72 50.38
C ASN A 696 43.34 -21.77 49.34
N GLY A 697 44.35 -20.97 49.71
CA GLY A 697 45.05 -20.07 48.78
C GLY A 697 45.92 -20.79 47.76
N ASN A 698 46.21 -22.08 47.96
CA ASN A 698 47.13 -22.88 47.15
C ASN A 698 48.58 -22.36 47.18
N GLY A 699 49.04 -21.63 46.17
CA GLY A 699 50.41 -21.13 46.13
C GLY A 699 50.40 -19.64 45.86
N GLY A 700 51.25 -18.87 46.54
CA GLY A 700 51.08 -17.41 46.54
C GLY A 700 51.41 -16.81 47.88
N ASN A 701 51.18 -15.51 48.02
CA ASN A 701 51.04 -14.86 49.33
C ASN A 701 49.59 -14.41 49.46
N ASP A 702 48.79 -15.24 50.10
CA ASP A 702 47.34 -15.13 49.99
C ASP A 702 46.71 -14.43 51.21
N ILE A 703 45.54 -13.84 51.01
CA ILE A 703 44.73 -13.22 52.07
C ILE A 703 43.43 -14.01 52.17
N LEU A 704 43.22 -14.67 53.30
CA LEU A 704 42.05 -15.50 53.57
C LEU A 704 41.20 -14.84 54.67
N THR A 705 39.91 -14.65 54.41
CA THR A 705 38.93 -14.11 55.36
C THR A 705 37.75 -15.07 55.41
N GLY A 706 37.46 -15.70 56.54
CA GLY A 706 36.42 -16.73 56.67
C GLY A 706 35.00 -16.16 56.65
N GLY A 707 34.80 -15.01 57.29
CA GLY A 707 33.49 -14.43 57.52
C GLY A 707 32.91 -14.88 58.86
N THR A 708 31.68 -15.38 58.85
CA THR A 708 31.07 -15.98 60.05
C THR A 708 30.80 -17.44 59.78
N GLY A 709 31.07 -18.31 60.73
CA GLY A 709 30.92 -19.74 60.51
C GLY A 709 31.98 -20.47 61.32
N VAL A 710 32.07 -21.78 61.15
CA VAL A 710 33.20 -22.57 61.61
C VAL A 710 34.07 -22.91 60.42
N ASP A 711 35.01 -22.01 60.13
CA ASP A 711 35.81 -22.03 58.93
C ASP A 711 37.07 -22.89 59.05
N GLN A 712 37.53 -23.36 57.89
CA GLN A 712 38.78 -24.08 57.71
C GLN A 712 39.70 -23.30 56.77
N PHE A 713 40.89 -22.96 57.28
CA PHE A 713 41.93 -22.27 56.51
C PHE A 713 43.05 -23.25 56.20
N TRP A 714 43.25 -23.54 54.91
CA TRP A 714 44.23 -24.50 54.44
C TRP A 714 45.49 -23.77 54.02
N HIS A 715 46.61 -24.15 54.63
CA HIS A 715 47.95 -23.68 54.29
C HIS A 715 48.83 -24.92 54.11
N LEU A 716 48.84 -25.43 52.88
CA LEU A 716 49.43 -26.73 52.55
C LEU A 716 50.64 -26.61 51.62
N GLY A 717 51.72 -27.29 52.00
CA GLY A 717 52.81 -27.60 51.08
C GLY A 717 53.89 -26.52 50.98
N ALA A 718 54.89 -26.77 50.11
CA ALA A 718 56.07 -25.92 50.02
C ALA A 718 55.89 -24.65 49.16
N SER A 719 54.73 -24.50 48.52
CA SER A 719 54.40 -23.43 47.58
C SER A 719 53.45 -22.36 48.15
N ALA A 720 52.87 -22.56 49.34
CA ALA A 720 51.89 -21.68 49.98
C ALA A 720 52.43 -20.32 50.47
N GLY A 721 53.59 -19.86 49.96
CA GLY A 721 54.27 -18.60 50.30
C GLY A 721 53.99 -17.97 51.68
N GLN A 722 53.57 -16.70 51.72
CA GLN A 722 53.37 -15.91 52.93
C GLN A 722 51.91 -15.50 53.14
N ASP A 723 51.10 -16.45 53.58
CA ASP A 723 49.65 -16.27 53.70
C ASP A 723 49.23 -15.52 54.98
N ARG A 724 48.04 -14.92 54.92
CA ARG A 724 47.42 -14.16 56.00
C ARG A 724 45.98 -14.60 56.21
N ILE A 725 45.61 -14.92 57.45
CA ILE A 725 44.22 -15.10 57.88
C ILE A 725 43.81 -13.87 58.67
N THR A 726 42.75 -13.19 58.23
CA THR A 726 42.42 -11.84 58.72
C THR A 726 41.44 -11.82 59.90
N ASP A 727 40.63 -12.87 60.06
CA ASP A 727 39.48 -12.88 60.98
C ASP A 727 39.34 -14.16 61.83
N PHE A 728 40.41 -14.93 61.99
CA PHE A 728 40.39 -16.21 62.71
C PHE A 728 39.79 -16.14 64.13
N ALA A 729 38.69 -16.86 64.38
CA ALA A 729 38.03 -16.96 65.68
C ALA A 729 38.35 -18.29 66.40
N ALA A 730 39.48 -18.31 67.12
CA ALA A 730 39.97 -19.50 67.86
C ALA A 730 38.95 -20.15 68.82
N ALA A 731 38.02 -19.38 69.38
CA ALA A 731 36.99 -19.87 70.30
C ALA A 731 35.73 -20.41 69.61
N ALA A 732 35.55 -20.12 68.31
CA ALA A 732 34.40 -20.55 67.52
C ALA A 732 34.54 -21.99 66.98
N GLY A 733 35.74 -22.58 67.09
CA GLY A 733 36.02 -23.93 66.60
C GLY A 733 36.66 -23.97 65.21
N GLU A 734 37.05 -22.81 64.68
CA GLU A 734 37.76 -22.71 63.41
C GLU A 734 39.09 -23.48 63.43
N ILE A 735 39.45 -24.00 62.25
CA ILE A 735 40.56 -24.92 62.05
C ILE A 735 41.56 -24.36 61.05
N ILE A 736 42.83 -24.44 61.40
CA ILE A 736 43.95 -24.24 60.46
C ILE A 736 44.46 -25.62 60.07
N VAL A 737 44.42 -25.92 58.77
CA VAL A 737 44.89 -27.19 58.20
C VAL A 737 46.31 -27.00 57.68
N LEU A 738 47.25 -27.74 58.26
CA LEU A 738 48.68 -27.68 57.93
C LEU A 738 49.17 -29.03 57.40
N SER A 739 50.27 -29.04 56.64
CA SER A 739 50.88 -30.29 56.18
C SER A 739 51.51 -31.09 57.33
N GLN A 740 51.21 -32.40 57.43
CA GLN A 740 51.88 -33.34 58.34
C GLN A 740 53.37 -33.49 58.07
N THR A 741 53.80 -33.21 56.83
CA THR A 741 55.23 -33.30 56.47
C THR A 741 56.04 -32.12 57.01
N GLN A 742 55.39 -30.97 57.25
CA GLN A 742 56.00 -29.79 57.88
C GLN A 742 55.85 -29.86 59.41
N PHE A 743 54.69 -30.31 59.88
CA PHE A 743 54.38 -30.39 61.31
C PHE A 743 53.79 -31.76 61.68
N ALA A 744 54.54 -32.53 62.46
CA ALA A 744 54.09 -33.85 62.91
C ALA A 744 52.93 -33.80 63.93
N ASN A 745 52.76 -32.67 64.64
CA ASN A 745 51.73 -32.47 65.67
C ASN A 745 51.71 -31.01 66.14
N TYR A 746 50.74 -30.66 67.00
CA TYR A 746 50.59 -29.32 67.58
C TYR A 746 51.82 -28.83 68.37
N ALA A 747 52.57 -29.70 69.04
CA ALA A 747 53.77 -29.27 69.75
C ALA A 747 54.85 -28.73 68.80
N ALA A 748 54.94 -29.29 67.59
CA ALA A 748 55.81 -28.79 66.54
C ALA A 748 55.34 -27.43 66.01
N VAL A 749 54.03 -27.23 65.81
CA VAL A 749 53.46 -25.93 65.40
C VAL A 749 53.73 -24.88 66.47
N GLN A 750 53.45 -25.21 67.75
CA GLN A 750 53.64 -24.30 68.88
C GLN A 750 55.11 -23.85 69.00
N ALA A 751 56.06 -24.73 68.72
CA ALA A 751 57.49 -24.37 68.69
C ALA A 751 57.87 -23.43 67.53
N ALA A 752 57.07 -23.41 66.46
CA ALA A 752 57.27 -22.56 65.28
C ALA A 752 56.45 -21.25 65.32
N MET A 753 55.63 -21.04 66.36
CA MET A 753 54.85 -19.82 66.54
C MET A 753 55.71 -18.71 67.13
N THR A 754 55.58 -17.52 66.56
CA THR A 754 56.11 -16.27 67.12
C THR A 754 55.01 -15.24 67.22
N GLN A 755 55.02 -14.46 68.32
CA GLN A 755 54.09 -13.34 68.47
C GLN A 755 54.74 -12.10 67.86
N SER A 756 54.06 -11.46 66.91
CA SER A 756 54.48 -10.19 66.31
C SER A 756 53.37 -9.15 66.46
N GLY A 757 53.51 -8.26 67.43
CA GLY A 757 52.42 -7.35 67.80
C GLY A 757 51.15 -8.12 68.20
N ALA A 758 50.04 -7.80 67.55
CA ALA A 758 48.74 -8.46 67.75
C ALA A 758 48.58 -9.78 66.98
N ASN A 759 49.57 -10.21 66.18
CA ASN A 759 49.45 -11.33 65.26
C ASN A 759 50.31 -12.52 65.69
N VAL A 760 49.86 -13.75 65.40
CA VAL A 760 50.69 -14.95 65.47
C VAL A 760 51.28 -15.22 64.09
N ILE A 761 52.60 -15.48 64.02
CA ILE A 761 53.27 -15.92 62.80
C ILE A 761 53.74 -17.36 63.02
N ILE A 762 53.28 -18.30 62.18
CA ILE A 762 53.76 -19.68 62.11
C ILE A 762 54.78 -19.74 60.96
N SER A 763 55.94 -20.33 61.22
CA SER A 763 56.99 -20.52 60.20
C SER A 763 57.23 -22.01 59.92
N PRO A 764 56.57 -22.60 58.91
CA PRO A 764 56.69 -24.02 58.55
C PRO A 764 58.09 -24.45 58.09
N GLY A 765 58.92 -23.48 57.68
CA GLY A 765 60.28 -23.68 57.19
C GLY A 765 60.50 -23.04 55.81
N GLY A 766 61.75 -22.78 55.44
CA GLY A 766 62.07 -22.04 54.21
C GLY A 766 61.68 -20.56 54.30
N ALA A 767 61.10 -20.02 53.23
CA ALA A 767 60.60 -18.63 53.17
C ALA A 767 59.10 -18.50 53.47
N GLN A 768 58.41 -19.59 53.81
CA GLN A 768 56.97 -19.59 54.05
C GLN A 768 56.62 -19.07 55.43
N THR A 769 55.50 -18.37 55.51
CA THR A 769 54.91 -17.93 56.77
C THR A 769 53.39 -17.95 56.68
N LEU A 770 52.73 -18.29 57.78
CA LEU A 770 51.29 -18.08 57.94
C LEU A 770 51.08 -17.07 59.06
N THR A 771 50.51 -15.92 58.72
CA THR A 771 50.17 -14.87 59.68
C THR A 771 48.70 -14.99 60.05
N ILE A 772 48.40 -15.14 61.35
CA ILE A 772 47.05 -15.11 61.89
C ILE A 772 46.89 -13.76 62.57
N GLU A 773 46.02 -12.92 62.02
CA GLU A 773 45.85 -11.55 62.47
C GLU A 773 45.02 -11.46 63.74
N ASN A 774 45.37 -10.51 64.62
CA ASN A 774 44.60 -10.20 65.83
C ASN A 774 44.39 -11.37 66.80
N VAL A 775 45.24 -12.39 66.73
CA VAL A 775 45.25 -13.56 67.61
C VAL A 775 46.55 -13.59 68.44
N THR A 776 46.45 -14.06 69.67
CA THR A 776 47.60 -14.33 70.54
C THR A 776 47.85 -15.82 70.65
N ILE A 777 49.12 -16.23 70.83
CA ILE A 777 49.49 -17.65 70.99
C ILE A 777 48.69 -18.33 72.12
N ALA A 778 48.31 -17.60 73.17
CA ALA A 778 47.56 -18.14 74.30
C ALA A 778 46.09 -18.50 73.96
N GLN A 779 45.54 -17.95 72.87
CA GLN A 779 44.18 -18.26 72.40
C GLN A 779 44.14 -19.52 71.54
N LEU A 780 45.28 -19.97 71.02
CA LEU A 780 45.38 -21.12 70.14
C LEU A 780 45.57 -22.41 70.94
N SER A 781 44.83 -23.46 70.57
CA SER A 781 44.90 -24.78 71.19
C SER A 781 45.12 -25.88 70.16
N ALA A 782 45.41 -27.11 70.61
CA ALA A 782 45.50 -28.27 69.71
C ALA A 782 44.19 -28.52 68.92
N GLY A 783 43.04 -28.05 69.43
CA GLY A 783 41.75 -28.17 68.74
C GLY A 783 41.59 -27.24 67.53
N ASN A 784 42.46 -26.22 67.39
CA ASN A 784 42.43 -25.28 66.27
C ASN A 784 43.30 -25.72 65.08
N PHE A 785 43.95 -26.89 65.17
CA PHE A 785 44.87 -27.36 64.14
C PHE A 785 44.52 -28.77 63.69
N ALA A 786 44.43 -28.95 62.38
CA ALA A 786 44.40 -30.24 61.73
C ALA A 786 45.68 -30.44 60.91
N PHE A 787 46.12 -31.69 60.80
CA PHE A 787 47.32 -32.02 60.04
C PHE A 787 46.97 -32.96 58.89
N TYR A 788 47.21 -32.52 57.66
CA TYR A 788 46.91 -33.26 56.43
C TYR A 788 48.12 -34.08 55.95
N ALA A 789 47.93 -35.37 55.70
CA ALA A 789 49.00 -36.32 55.35
C ALA A 789 49.35 -36.37 53.84
N GLY A 790 48.60 -35.64 53.00
CA GLY A 790 48.60 -35.85 51.54
C GLY A 790 47.74 -37.05 51.12
N PRO A 791 47.55 -37.27 49.81
CA PRO A 791 46.84 -38.43 49.27
C PRO A 791 47.70 -39.69 49.45
N GLY A 792 47.67 -40.24 50.66
CA GLY A 792 48.57 -41.33 51.04
C GLY A 792 48.33 -41.92 52.43
N ALA A 793 47.15 -41.72 53.03
CA ALA A 793 46.71 -42.48 54.20
C ALA A 793 45.21 -42.27 54.46
N GLY A 794 44.37 -43.09 53.81
CA GLY A 794 43.00 -43.40 54.23
C GLY A 794 42.06 -42.23 54.55
N GLY A 795 41.28 -41.83 53.54
CA GLY A 795 39.99 -41.16 53.73
C GLY A 795 40.04 -39.64 53.77
N LEU A 796 40.05 -39.05 52.57
CA LEU A 796 39.44 -37.80 52.08
C LEU A 796 40.28 -37.43 50.85
N GLU A 797 39.77 -37.73 49.66
CA GLU A 797 40.49 -37.45 48.42
C GLU A 797 40.65 -35.93 48.27
N PRO A 798 41.85 -35.41 47.95
CA PRO A 798 41.96 -34.06 47.43
C PRO A 798 41.22 -34.04 46.09
N MET A 799 40.35 -33.05 45.89
CA MET A 799 39.52 -32.84 44.70
C MET A 799 40.35 -32.44 43.47
N GLU A 800 41.48 -33.08 43.23
CA GLU A 800 42.40 -32.80 42.11
C GLU A 800 42.17 -33.75 40.92
N LYS A 801 41.03 -34.45 40.87
CA LYS A 801 40.78 -35.44 39.82
C LYS A 801 39.38 -35.34 39.24
N ASP A 802 39.21 -34.44 38.28
CA ASP A 802 38.55 -34.69 36.98
C ASP A 802 38.21 -33.38 36.23
N PHE A 803 39.20 -32.49 36.02
CA PHE A 803 39.09 -31.45 35.00
C PHE A 803 40.30 -31.54 34.07
N GLY A 804 40.18 -32.41 33.06
CA GLY A 804 41.12 -32.42 31.94
C GLY A 804 41.09 -31.08 31.21
N PRO A 805 42.14 -30.71 30.47
CA PRO A 805 42.12 -29.52 29.64
C PRO A 805 41.05 -29.71 28.56
N SER A 806 39.91 -29.06 28.71
CA SER A 806 39.01 -28.82 27.57
C SER A 806 39.72 -27.83 26.65
N VAL A 807 40.54 -28.38 25.76
CA VAL A 807 40.99 -27.68 24.57
C VAL A 807 39.74 -27.43 23.74
N MET A 808 39.33 -26.18 23.60
CA MET A 808 38.33 -25.79 22.61
C MET A 808 38.97 -24.91 21.52
N PRO A 809 38.47 -25.05 20.28
CA PRO A 809 39.06 -24.45 19.10
C PRO A 809 38.64 -22.98 18.97
N PHE A 810 39.58 -22.11 18.60
CA PHE A 810 39.22 -20.81 18.02
C PHE A 810 38.89 -21.03 16.54
N GLN A 811 37.75 -20.51 16.10
CA GLN A 811 37.38 -20.39 14.70
C GLN A 811 37.58 -18.93 14.32
N ASP A 812 38.51 -18.64 13.41
CA ASP A 812 38.66 -17.29 12.84
C ASP A 812 37.68 -17.06 11.67
N ASP A 813 37.59 -15.81 11.22
CA ASP A 813 36.63 -15.27 10.24
C ASP A 813 36.57 -16.02 8.88
N ASP A 814 37.47 -16.98 8.64
CA ASP A 814 37.54 -17.80 7.41
C ASP A 814 37.11 -19.28 7.63
N GLY A 815 36.65 -19.65 8.82
CA GLY A 815 36.26 -21.02 9.17
C GLY A 815 37.43 -21.97 9.46
N GLY A 816 38.62 -21.45 9.75
CA GLY A 816 39.82 -22.22 10.12
C GLY A 816 39.91 -22.47 11.63
N VAL A 817 40.15 -23.73 12.03
CA VAL A 817 40.40 -24.07 13.44
C VAL A 817 41.87 -23.85 13.79
N HIS A 818 42.18 -22.83 14.60
CA HIS A 818 43.52 -22.58 15.14
C HIS A 818 43.57 -22.88 16.65
N ALA A 819 44.38 -23.87 17.04
CA ALA A 819 44.65 -24.18 18.44
C ALA A 819 45.79 -23.30 18.99
N VAL A 820 45.49 -22.44 19.96
CA VAL A 820 46.52 -21.73 20.74
C VAL A 820 46.92 -22.63 21.91
N ALA A 821 48.07 -23.32 21.78
CA ALA A 821 48.67 -24.05 22.89
C ALA A 821 49.55 -23.10 23.73
N SER A 822 49.12 -22.77 24.95
CA SER A 822 50.02 -22.19 25.96
C SER A 822 51.02 -23.25 26.42
N ARG A 823 52.24 -23.21 25.90
CA ARG A 823 53.30 -24.17 26.19
C ARG A 823 54.00 -23.84 27.52
N ALA A 824 53.55 -24.42 28.63
CA ALA A 824 54.38 -24.61 29.81
C ALA A 824 55.09 -25.98 29.71
N GLY A 825 56.42 -25.98 29.82
CA GLY A 825 57.28 -27.06 29.36
C GLY A 825 57.24 -28.38 30.15
N ALA A 826 57.19 -29.49 29.43
CA ALA A 826 57.83 -30.75 29.82
C ALA A 826 58.32 -31.48 28.56
N PHE A 827 59.64 -31.72 28.50
CA PHE A 827 60.32 -32.46 27.45
C PHE A 827 60.02 -33.97 27.58
N TYR A 828 59.46 -34.59 26.54
CA TYR A 828 59.65 -36.02 26.26
C TYR A 828 59.78 -36.22 24.74
N PRO A 829 60.84 -36.88 24.22
CA PRO A 829 61.09 -36.98 22.79
C PRO A 829 60.43 -38.23 22.19
N GLY A 830 59.83 -38.04 21.01
CA GLY A 830 59.58 -39.11 20.05
C GLY A 830 58.11 -39.27 19.69
N ILE A 831 57.71 -38.67 18.57
CA ILE A 831 56.98 -39.31 17.46
C ILE A 831 57.08 -38.34 16.28
N THR A 832 57.74 -38.79 15.22
CA THR A 832 57.66 -38.25 13.86
C THR A 832 56.35 -38.72 13.25
N ASP A 833 55.50 -37.80 12.78
CA ASP A 833 54.75 -38.10 11.57
C ASP A 833 54.45 -36.85 10.73
N THR A 834 54.62 -37.04 9.44
CA THR A 834 54.57 -36.09 8.34
C THR A 834 53.18 -36.07 7.72
N TYR A 835 52.54 -34.91 7.58
CA TYR A 835 51.47 -34.71 6.60
C TYR A 835 51.65 -33.37 5.87
N ALA A 836 51.54 -33.45 4.55
CA ALA A 836 51.81 -32.39 3.59
C ALA A 836 50.64 -31.38 3.49
N LEU A 837 50.97 -30.10 3.33
CA LEU A 837 50.04 -29.03 2.97
C LEU A 837 49.96 -28.90 1.44
N PRO A 838 48.77 -28.65 0.86
CA PRO A 838 48.64 -28.11 -0.49
C PRO A 838 48.59 -26.57 -0.47
N ASP A 839 49.34 -25.97 -1.39
CA ASP A 839 49.32 -24.54 -1.79
C ASP A 839 47.93 -24.15 -2.36
N PRO A 840 47.42 -22.92 -2.15
CA PRO A 840 47.46 -21.95 -3.27
C PRO A 840 47.49 -20.46 -2.87
N PHE A 841 48.38 -19.64 -3.44
CA PHE A 841 48.07 -18.24 -3.79
C PHE A 841 48.82 -17.77 -5.05
N ASP A 842 48.08 -17.68 -6.17
CA ASP A 842 48.41 -16.88 -7.36
C ASP A 842 47.72 -15.51 -7.20
N VAL A 843 48.50 -14.45 -6.97
CA VAL A 843 48.00 -13.07 -7.05
C VAL A 843 48.96 -12.25 -7.93
N ARG A 844 48.42 -11.72 -9.02
CA ARG A 844 49.11 -10.80 -9.93
C ARG A 844 49.10 -9.36 -9.37
N PRO A 845 50.14 -8.55 -9.64
CA PRO A 845 50.35 -7.26 -8.98
C PRO A 845 49.64 -6.09 -9.70
N GLY A 846 49.06 -5.16 -8.93
CA GLY A 846 48.53 -3.91 -9.47
C GLY A 846 47.94 -2.98 -8.42
N GLU A 847 48.74 -1.99 -8.04
CA GLU A 847 48.39 -0.71 -7.40
C GLU A 847 48.34 -0.62 -5.87
N VAL A 848 49.04 0.41 -5.41
CA VAL A 848 49.46 0.76 -4.06
C VAL A 848 48.64 1.96 -3.63
N SER A 849 48.14 1.99 -2.40
CA SER A 849 48.20 3.23 -1.62
C SER A 849 48.25 2.96 -0.11
N LEU A 850 49.23 3.62 0.51
CA LEU A 850 49.63 3.62 1.91
C LEU A 850 48.50 3.95 2.90
N ILE A 851 48.37 3.14 3.96
CA ILE A 851 48.25 3.64 5.34
C ILE A 851 49.18 2.83 6.24
N SER A 852 50.06 3.55 6.93
CA SER A 852 51.08 3.06 7.85
C SER A 852 50.46 2.75 9.21
N ALA A 853 50.59 1.51 9.69
CA ALA A 853 50.56 1.22 11.11
C ALA A 853 51.69 0.23 11.45
N HIS A 854 52.59 0.70 12.32
CA HIS A 854 53.68 -0.04 12.94
C HIS A 854 53.12 -1.25 13.70
N VAL A 855 53.62 -2.45 13.38
CA VAL A 855 53.53 -3.60 14.28
C VAL A 855 54.95 -4.09 14.53
N ASP A 856 55.47 -3.79 15.71
CA ASP A 856 56.70 -4.35 16.23
C ASP A 856 56.45 -5.80 16.66
N TYR A 857 57.15 -6.72 16.00
CA TYR A 857 57.36 -8.10 16.46
C TYR A 857 58.15 -8.10 17.77
N TRP A 858 57.75 -8.87 18.79
CA TRP A 858 58.71 -9.58 19.66
C TRP A 858 58.15 -10.92 20.20
N VAL A 859 58.79 -11.98 19.70
CA VAL A 859 59.25 -13.25 20.29
C VAL A 859 58.44 -13.92 21.39
#